data_AF-F6PKJ4-F1
#
_entry.id   AF-F6PKJ4-F1
#
_cell.length_a   1.000
_cell.length_b   1.000
_cell.length_c   1.000
_cell.angle_alpha   90.00
_cell.angle_beta   90.00
_cell.angle_gamma   90.00
#
_symmetry.space_group_name_H-M   'P 1'
#
loop_
_entity.id
_entity.type
_entity.pdbx_description
1 polymer ?
#
loop_
_entity_poly.entity_id
_entity_poly.type
_entity_poly.pdbx_seq_one_letter_code
_entity_poly.pdbx_strand_id
1 'polypeptide(L)'
;LQREPGSSDDESKGSFQKRRKVTESSEEIERRLESLICRVGEKSSSSLESNLEGLATVLEADLPNFKSQILQILVLCSYQLPEKCTIYTTLVGLLNVRNYNCGGEFVEMMLRELKRLISTNQFKFAQFMIQFLSDLVNCNVVTPSSLIALFNSFISITRQDSLQSRKDWYVYAVLASLPWVGSALSEKHSIEVSTIFENIRMYIIHRDKSHREFLRVWSTDDPHPQEEYLDCLFAQVCKLRDDGWIEDVIIRPYRAFPVLANALQHDLPDFVVPPHIAEGSVYPIPQVIFRMFDYTDCPEGPLIPGNHAIERWLIEEQLRSIVRTFNCDKKECASRLLGYPGRDKVPLNHMIVECLMGDIFRLPESPYPLVMYAAVFIELCKLQPSMMPQVLAIASDMIYERLDTMNITCVDRFVNWFSQHLSNFQFRWTWEDWNDCLSCDPASPKAKFVKEVLEKCMRLAYYKRISDSVPPEFAPLLYNEPKISFKYDFKSGLNLSQEERAAYTASQRVITAIKTKCKDDELIIILEEIHQEEASTDGTTFCLPRLEVFLQSLLFLAQKSFSHSFSALYKFHKVLKWAGDGEEGKIAILSITKDVWKNHPQMMLVLVDKMIRMQIVDCASVAKWLFSPKMADDFTRLYVWEIMHSTIRKMNKHVQKLEVELTEMRGKSQISEKKSEDEEDDIMRTYNIFAPNQTDLQRMQDQLDAANGEQKKLFLIIFQRFIMILSDHLVRCESNKTAFNSPWYRNTIQRLQEIFLLHKDTVKKYMATMENLLFTMDLDTRILSVFKQFASVVN
;
A
#
# COMPACT_ATOMS: atom_id res chain seq x y z
N LEU A 1 -27.62 5.06 -36.88
CA LEU A 1 -28.27 3.80 -37.31
C LEU A 1 -29.44 3.60 -36.34
N GLN A 2 -30.72 3.68 -36.72
CA GLN A 2 -31.38 3.81 -38.04
C GLN A 2 -32.54 4.85 -37.96
N ARG A 3 -32.97 5.40 -39.11
CA ARG A 3 -34.34 5.94 -39.35
C ARG A 3 -35.23 4.79 -39.89
N GLU A 4 -36.55 4.80 -40.06
CA GLU A 4 -37.64 5.77 -40.36
C GLU A 4 -38.98 4.96 -40.27
N PRO A 5 -40.19 5.35 -40.78
CA PRO A 5 -40.95 6.62 -40.94
C PRO A 5 -42.24 6.59 -40.02
N GLY A 6 -43.34 7.36 -40.13
CA GLY A 6 -43.66 8.63 -40.84
C GLY A 6 -45.11 8.72 -41.41
N SER A 7 -46.05 9.40 -40.73
CA SER A 7 -47.41 9.78 -41.19
C SER A 7 -47.89 11.04 -40.42
N SER A 8 -47.95 12.25 -41.00
CA SER A 8 -48.92 12.83 -41.96
C SER A 8 -50.05 13.62 -41.28
N ASP A 9 -49.84 14.94 -41.19
CA ASP A 9 -50.74 16.10 -41.25
C ASP A 9 -52.21 16.02 -40.79
N ASP A 10 -52.63 16.98 -39.96
CA ASP A 10 -53.84 17.77 -40.23
C ASP A 10 -53.81 19.17 -39.56
N GLU A 11 -54.50 20.15 -40.14
CA GLU A 11 -54.37 21.58 -39.82
C GLU A 11 -55.39 22.15 -38.81
N SER A 12 -54.90 23.06 -37.97
CA SER A 12 -55.63 24.17 -37.33
C SER A 12 -56.71 23.87 -36.27
N LYS A 13 -56.50 24.45 -35.07
CA LYS A 13 -57.40 25.45 -34.46
C LYS A 13 -56.76 26.05 -33.22
N GLY A 14 -56.79 27.38 -33.12
CA GLY A 14 -56.19 28.09 -32.00
C GLY A 14 -56.95 27.87 -30.70
N SER A 15 -56.21 27.61 -29.62
CA SER A 15 -56.70 27.72 -28.24
C SER A 15 -55.57 28.16 -27.33
N PHE A 16 -55.84 29.13 -26.45
CA PHE A 16 -54.87 29.68 -25.51
C PHE A 16 -54.44 28.64 -24.46
N GLN A 17 -53.35 27.92 -24.70
CA GLN A 17 -52.67 27.18 -23.65
C GLN A 17 -51.73 28.11 -22.87
N LYS A 18 -52.16 28.50 -21.66
CA LYS A 18 -51.28 29.02 -20.61
C LYS A 18 -50.04 28.15 -20.53
N ARG A 19 -48.84 28.75 -20.58
CA ARG A 19 -47.58 28.08 -20.22
C ARG A 19 -47.75 27.46 -18.83
N ARG A 20 -47.97 26.15 -18.77
CA ARG A 20 -48.01 25.39 -17.52
C ARG A 20 -46.58 25.41 -17.00
N LYS A 21 -46.32 26.07 -15.87
CA LYS A 21 -45.06 25.92 -15.15
C LYS A 21 -44.88 24.42 -14.92
N VAL A 22 -43.85 23.83 -15.51
CA VAL A 22 -43.35 22.54 -15.07
C VAL A 22 -42.74 22.79 -13.70
N THR A 23 -43.37 22.27 -12.66
CA THR A 23 -42.76 22.20 -11.34
C THR A 23 -41.66 21.15 -11.41
N GLU A 24 -40.41 21.57 -11.23
CA GLU A 24 -39.26 20.66 -11.02
C GLU A 24 -39.60 19.66 -9.91
N SER A 25 -39.14 18.42 -10.05
CA SER A 25 -39.36 17.41 -9.01
C SER A 25 -38.41 17.64 -7.82
N SER A 26 -38.75 17.10 -6.65
CA SER A 26 -37.88 17.21 -5.46
C SER A 26 -36.48 16.67 -5.72
N GLU A 27 -36.38 15.54 -6.43
CA GLU A 27 -35.09 14.92 -6.82
C GLU A 27 -34.28 15.78 -7.80
N GLU A 28 -34.94 16.52 -8.68
CA GLU A 28 -34.30 17.42 -9.64
C GLU A 28 -33.72 18.65 -8.93
N ILE A 29 -34.45 19.18 -7.93
CA ILE A 29 -33.97 20.28 -7.07
C ILE A 29 -32.81 19.80 -6.19
N GLU A 30 -32.86 18.59 -5.63
CA GLU A 30 -31.76 18.03 -4.84
C GLU A 30 -30.48 17.89 -5.66
N ARG A 31 -30.55 17.36 -6.89
CA ARG A 31 -29.41 17.29 -7.82
C ARG A 31 -28.92 18.68 -8.24
N ARG A 32 -29.82 19.66 -8.39
CA ARG A 32 -29.46 21.07 -8.65
C ARG A 32 -28.66 21.65 -7.49
N LEU A 33 -29.11 21.45 -6.24
CA LEU A 33 -28.44 21.92 -5.04
C LEU A 33 -27.06 21.28 -4.87
N GLU A 34 -26.96 19.96 -5.02
CA GLU A 34 -25.68 19.24 -5.00
C GLU A 34 -24.72 19.77 -6.08
N SER A 35 -25.18 19.93 -7.32
CA SER A 35 -24.35 20.47 -8.41
C SER A 35 -23.87 21.89 -8.15
N LEU A 36 -24.72 22.77 -7.61
CA LEU A 36 -24.35 24.15 -7.28
C LEU A 36 -23.32 24.22 -6.14
N ILE A 37 -23.50 23.42 -5.08
CA ILE A 37 -22.56 23.38 -3.95
C ILE A 37 -21.23 22.74 -4.36
N CYS A 38 -21.23 21.59 -5.04
CA CYS A 38 -20.01 20.89 -5.42
C CYS A 38 -19.16 21.69 -6.42
N ARG A 39 -19.77 22.54 -7.26
CA ARG A 39 -19.07 23.33 -8.29
C ARG A 39 -18.55 24.70 -7.83
N VAL A 40 -18.91 25.18 -6.63
CA VAL A 40 -18.32 26.43 -6.12
C VAL A 40 -16.79 26.29 -6.00
N GLY A 41 -16.06 27.36 -6.35
CA GLY A 41 -14.59 27.32 -6.42
C GLY A 41 -14.00 26.71 -7.71
N GLU A 42 -14.82 26.23 -8.66
CA GLU A 42 -14.36 25.89 -10.00
C GLU A 42 -14.09 27.15 -10.85
N LYS A 43 -13.49 26.97 -12.05
CA LYS A 43 -13.27 28.05 -13.01
C LYS A 43 -14.60 28.69 -13.40
N SER A 44 -14.76 29.97 -13.09
CA SER A 44 -15.94 30.79 -13.37
C SER A 44 -15.53 32.10 -14.06
N SER A 45 -16.46 32.75 -14.77
CA SER A 45 -16.29 34.11 -15.27
C SER A 45 -16.41 35.18 -14.18
N SER A 46 -17.05 34.84 -13.06
CA SER A 46 -17.25 35.72 -11.90
C SER A 46 -16.26 35.39 -10.79
N SER A 47 -15.92 36.37 -9.95
CA SER A 47 -15.00 36.18 -8.83
C SER A 47 -15.54 35.17 -7.81
N LEU A 48 -14.64 34.56 -7.02
CA LEU A 48 -15.02 33.57 -6.01
C LEU A 48 -16.00 34.15 -4.99
N GLU A 49 -15.79 35.41 -4.59
CA GLU A 49 -16.63 36.15 -3.67
C GLU A 49 -18.04 36.34 -4.23
N SER A 50 -18.17 36.75 -5.51
CA SER A 50 -19.45 36.89 -6.18
C SER A 50 -20.19 35.56 -6.33
N ASN A 51 -19.46 34.45 -6.59
CA ASN A 51 -20.06 33.12 -6.67
C ASN A 51 -20.54 32.64 -5.29
N LEU A 52 -19.79 32.91 -4.22
CA LEU A 52 -20.16 32.57 -2.84
C LEU A 52 -21.37 33.34 -2.35
N GLU A 53 -21.42 34.66 -2.57
CA GLU A 53 -22.54 35.52 -2.17
C GLU A 53 -23.83 35.15 -2.93
N GLY A 54 -23.70 34.87 -4.23
CA GLY A 54 -24.79 34.37 -5.06
C GLY A 54 -25.31 33.01 -4.57
N LEU A 55 -24.41 32.06 -4.29
CA LEU A 55 -24.78 30.74 -3.78
C LEU A 55 -25.43 30.82 -2.39
N ALA A 56 -24.91 31.63 -1.48
CA ALA A 56 -25.53 31.85 -0.16
C ALA A 56 -26.97 32.37 -0.28
N THR A 57 -27.21 33.30 -1.23
CA THR A 57 -28.55 33.83 -1.52
C THR A 57 -29.49 32.78 -2.11
N VAL A 58 -29.01 31.91 -3.00
CA VAL A 58 -29.81 30.80 -3.56
C VAL A 58 -30.16 29.78 -2.49
N LEU A 59 -29.18 29.36 -1.68
CA LEU A 59 -29.38 28.39 -0.61
C LEU A 59 -30.33 28.92 0.47
N GLU A 60 -30.22 30.19 0.87
CA GLU A 60 -31.16 30.84 1.81
C GLU A 60 -32.62 30.74 1.32
N ALA A 61 -32.87 31.00 0.04
CA ALA A 61 -34.21 30.92 -0.54
C ALA A 61 -34.77 29.48 -0.56
N ASP A 62 -33.89 28.47 -0.67
CA ASP A 62 -34.26 27.05 -0.69
C ASP A 62 -34.33 26.42 0.74
N LEU A 63 -33.77 27.06 1.77
CA LEU A 63 -33.81 26.58 3.18
C LEU A 63 -35.21 26.19 3.69
N PRO A 64 -36.31 26.94 3.44
CA PRO A 64 -37.62 26.60 4.02
C PRO A 64 -38.14 25.20 3.64
N ASN A 65 -37.71 24.67 2.48
CA ASN A 65 -38.15 23.38 1.97
C ASN A 65 -37.03 22.32 1.97
N PHE A 66 -35.76 22.73 1.86
CA PHE A 66 -34.61 21.82 1.62
C PHE A 66 -33.48 21.95 2.63
N LYS A 67 -33.69 22.60 3.80
CA LYS A 67 -32.66 22.77 4.84
C LYS A 67 -31.92 21.47 5.17
N SER A 68 -32.62 20.36 5.39
CA SER A 68 -31.97 19.09 5.77
C SER A 68 -30.98 18.60 4.70
N GLN A 69 -31.39 18.62 3.44
CA GLN A 69 -30.55 18.23 2.30
C GLN A 69 -29.37 19.19 2.12
N ILE A 70 -29.58 20.51 2.20
CA ILE A 70 -28.51 21.51 2.11
C ILE A 70 -27.47 21.27 3.21
N LEU A 71 -27.91 21.08 4.45
CA LEU A 71 -27.02 20.79 5.59
C LEU A 71 -26.27 19.46 5.40
N GLN A 72 -26.93 18.40 4.93
CA GLN A 72 -26.28 17.11 4.64
C GLN A 72 -25.20 17.25 3.58
N ILE A 73 -25.48 17.94 2.46
CA ILE A 73 -24.51 18.16 1.38
C ILE A 73 -23.30 18.95 1.90
N LEU A 74 -23.52 20.01 2.69
CA LEU A 74 -22.43 20.80 3.27
C LEU A 74 -21.58 20.00 4.27
N VAL A 75 -22.19 19.12 5.09
CA VAL A 75 -21.46 18.21 5.99
C VAL A 75 -20.61 17.21 5.20
N LEU A 76 -21.13 16.64 4.10
CA LEU A 76 -20.35 15.76 3.22
C LEU A 76 -19.18 16.51 2.56
N CYS A 77 -19.44 17.71 2.02
CA CYS A 77 -18.41 18.57 1.43
C CYS A 77 -17.27 18.90 2.42
N SER A 78 -17.58 19.00 3.72
CA SER A 78 -16.63 19.33 4.78
C SER A 78 -15.44 18.36 4.90
N TYR A 79 -15.60 17.10 4.45
CA TYR A 79 -14.57 16.07 4.57
C TYR A 79 -14.32 15.26 3.30
N GLN A 80 -15.23 15.30 2.31
CA GLN A 80 -15.04 14.68 1.00
C GLN A 80 -14.31 15.60 0.02
N LEU A 81 -14.38 16.93 0.21
CA LEU A 81 -13.72 17.94 -0.62
C LEU A 81 -12.81 18.86 0.22
N PRO A 82 -11.84 18.31 0.98
CA PRO A 82 -11.00 19.07 1.91
C PRO A 82 -10.17 20.16 1.23
N GLU A 83 -9.83 20.01 -0.07
CA GLU A 83 -9.14 21.04 -0.85
C GLU A 83 -9.98 22.32 -1.07
N LYS A 84 -11.30 22.26 -0.82
CA LYS A 84 -12.22 23.39 -0.84
C LYS A 84 -12.66 23.83 0.57
N CYS A 85 -12.02 23.35 1.64
CA CYS A 85 -12.41 23.59 3.04
C CYS A 85 -12.76 25.06 3.31
N THR A 86 -11.86 26.00 3.03
CA THR A 86 -12.05 27.43 3.32
C THR A 86 -13.12 28.11 2.45
N ILE A 87 -13.47 27.53 1.30
CA ILE A 87 -14.58 27.99 0.45
C ILE A 87 -15.91 27.62 1.11
N TYR A 88 -16.01 26.38 1.60
CA TYR A 88 -17.21 25.87 2.26
C TYR A 88 -17.42 26.45 3.67
N THR A 89 -16.37 26.69 4.45
CA THR A 89 -16.51 27.41 5.74
C THR A 89 -16.98 28.85 5.52
N THR A 90 -16.47 29.54 4.49
CA THR A 90 -16.97 30.88 4.10
C THR A 90 -18.46 30.81 3.74
N LEU A 91 -18.89 29.83 2.94
CA LEU A 91 -20.30 29.65 2.57
C LEU A 91 -21.19 29.40 3.80
N VAL A 92 -20.76 28.54 4.73
CA VAL A 92 -21.46 28.29 6.00
C VAL A 92 -21.52 29.56 6.86
N GLY A 93 -20.46 30.38 6.88
CA GLY A 93 -20.45 31.69 7.52
C GLY A 93 -21.52 32.64 6.97
N LEU A 94 -21.62 32.75 5.65
CA LEU A 94 -22.64 33.57 4.99
C LEU A 94 -24.06 33.06 5.27
N LEU A 95 -24.25 31.74 5.34
CA LEU A 95 -25.52 31.13 5.72
C LEU A 95 -25.87 31.37 7.20
N ASN A 96 -24.89 31.34 8.11
CA ASN A 96 -25.11 31.64 9.53
C ASN A 96 -25.55 33.09 9.76
N VAL A 97 -24.95 34.04 9.03
CA VAL A 97 -25.35 35.47 9.05
C VAL A 97 -26.82 35.63 8.62
N ARG A 98 -27.23 34.91 7.57
CA ARG A 98 -28.59 34.97 7.01
C ARG A 98 -29.62 34.22 7.87
N ASN A 99 -29.22 33.10 8.45
CA ASN A 99 -30.07 32.25 9.29
C ASN A 99 -29.26 31.58 10.41
N TYR A 100 -29.25 32.22 11.58
CA TYR A 100 -28.52 31.74 12.77
C TYR A 100 -28.90 30.29 13.17
N ASN A 101 -30.19 29.94 13.12
CA ASN A 101 -30.66 28.59 13.47
C ASN A 101 -30.08 27.53 12.51
N CYS A 102 -29.92 27.87 11.23
CA CYS A 102 -29.28 27.01 10.24
C CYS A 102 -27.80 26.76 10.58
N GLY A 103 -27.09 27.76 11.13
CA GLY A 103 -25.71 27.61 11.61
C GLY A 103 -25.61 26.65 12.80
N GLY A 104 -26.53 26.77 13.77
CA GLY A 104 -26.56 25.88 14.94
C GLY A 104 -26.85 24.42 14.58
N GLU A 105 -27.88 24.19 13.75
CA GLU A 105 -28.21 22.85 13.25
C GLU A 105 -27.05 22.22 12.44
N PHE A 106 -26.33 23.03 11.65
CA PHE A 106 -25.13 22.58 10.94
C PHE A 106 -24.03 22.12 11.90
N VAL A 107 -23.72 22.90 12.93
CA VAL A 107 -22.70 22.59 13.94
C VAL A 107 -23.05 21.31 14.70
N GLU A 108 -24.31 21.10 15.07
CA GLU A 108 -24.75 19.84 15.68
C GLU A 108 -24.57 18.64 14.72
N MET A 109 -24.94 18.80 13.45
CA MET A 109 -24.77 17.73 12.45
C MET A 109 -23.30 17.37 12.25
N MET A 110 -22.41 18.36 12.24
CA MET A 110 -20.96 18.16 12.16
C MET A 110 -20.43 17.34 13.34
N LEU A 111 -20.82 17.64 14.60
CA LEU A 111 -20.35 16.83 15.74
C LEU A 111 -20.94 15.41 15.77
N ARG A 112 -22.21 15.24 15.35
CA ARG A 112 -22.82 13.90 15.19
C ARG A 112 -22.05 13.08 14.15
N GLU A 113 -21.70 13.69 13.02
CA GLU A 113 -20.94 13.02 11.95
C GLU A 113 -19.48 12.77 12.33
N LEU A 114 -18.82 13.69 13.02
CA LEU A 114 -17.47 13.49 13.57
C LEU A 114 -17.42 12.26 14.49
N LYS A 115 -18.42 12.12 15.36
CA LYS A 115 -18.56 10.95 16.24
C LYS A 115 -18.76 9.67 15.44
N ARG A 116 -19.53 9.71 14.35
CA ARG A 116 -19.73 8.57 13.42
C ARG A 116 -18.42 8.20 12.71
N LEU A 117 -17.69 9.18 12.17
CA LEU A 117 -16.43 8.99 11.46
C LEU A 117 -15.38 8.34 12.37
N ILE A 118 -15.21 8.83 13.60
CA ILE A 118 -14.30 8.23 14.59
C ILE A 118 -14.73 6.80 14.95
N SER A 119 -16.02 6.59 15.24
CA SER A 119 -16.55 5.26 15.60
C SER A 119 -16.49 4.24 14.46
N THR A 120 -16.34 4.69 13.21
CA THR A 120 -16.21 3.84 12.00
C THR A 120 -14.79 3.78 11.46
N ASN A 121 -13.79 4.19 12.26
CA ASN A 121 -12.37 4.23 11.91
C ASN A 121 -12.00 5.13 10.70
N GLN A 122 -12.88 6.06 10.31
CA GLN A 122 -12.67 6.98 9.19
C GLN A 122 -11.82 8.19 9.60
N PHE A 123 -10.68 7.92 10.26
CA PHE A 123 -9.83 8.88 10.94
C PHE A 123 -9.29 10.01 10.04
N LYS A 124 -9.08 9.77 8.74
CA LYS A 124 -8.66 10.82 7.80
C LYS A 124 -9.78 11.82 7.48
N PHE A 125 -11.02 11.34 7.35
CA PHE A 125 -12.18 12.21 7.17
C PHE A 125 -12.54 12.95 8.46
N ALA A 126 -12.40 12.30 9.62
CA ALA A 126 -12.52 12.95 10.92
C ALA A 126 -11.49 14.10 11.09
N GLN A 127 -10.24 13.93 10.63
CA GLN A 127 -9.25 15.02 10.61
C GLN A 127 -9.75 16.23 9.81
N PHE A 128 -10.22 16.02 8.57
CA PHE A 128 -10.73 17.11 7.73
C PHE A 128 -11.93 17.82 8.36
N MET A 129 -12.82 17.07 9.01
CA MET A 129 -13.95 17.63 9.75
C MET A 129 -13.51 18.48 10.96
N ILE A 130 -12.47 18.09 11.68
CA ILE A 130 -11.89 18.88 12.78
C ILE A 130 -11.21 20.16 12.24
N GLN A 131 -10.52 20.08 11.10
CA GLN A 131 -9.96 21.25 10.41
C GLN A 131 -11.07 22.21 9.95
N PHE A 132 -12.17 21.69 9.43
CA PHE A 132 -13.34 22.48 9.03
C PHE A 132 -13.98 23.20 10.23
N LEU A 133 -14.26 22.46 11.32
CA LEU A 133 -14.75 23.04 12.58
C LEU A 133 -13.80 24.12 13.13
N SER A 134 -12.49 23.95 12.92
CA SER A 134 -11.48 24.92 13.32
C SER A 134 -11.55 26.20 12.48
N ASP A 135 -11.66 26.09 11.15
CA ASP A 135 -11.72 27.25 10.26
C ASP A 135 -13.09 27.99 10.32
N LEU A 136 -14.16 27.34 10.80
CA LEU A 136 -15.43 28.00 11.13
C LEU A 136 -15.32 29.07 12.23
N VAL A 137 -14.29 29.02 13.09
CA VAL A 137 -14.00 30.10 14.05
C VAL A 137 -13.57 31.37 13.29
N ASN A 138 -12.75 31.23 12.25
CA ASN A 138 -12.35 32.37 11.40
C ASN A 138 -13.54 32.98 10.62
N CYS A 139 -14.60 32.19 10.42
CA CYS A 139 -15.84 32.62 9.77
C CYS A 139 -16.90 33.14 10.78
N ASN A 140 -16.56 33.24 12.07
CA ASN A 140 -17.47 33.60 13.17
C ASN A 140 -18.75 32.74 13.24
N VAL A 141 -18.63 31.45 12.94
CA VAL A 141 -19.72 30.47 13.16
C VAL A 141 -19.56 29.75 14.49
N VAL A 142 -18.33 29.48 14.91
CA VAL A 142 -18.00 28.74 16.15
C VAL A 142 -17.23 29.62 17.11
N THR A 143 -17.51 29.53 18.42
CA THR A 143 -16.76 30.28 19.44
C THR A 143 -15.34 29.70 19.65
N PRO A 144 -14.31 30.54 19.83
CA PRO A 144 -12.95 30.08 20.17
C PRO A 144 -12.92 29.17 21.41
N SER A 145 -13.66 29.54 22.46
CA SER A 145 -13.73 28.81 23.74
C SER A 145 -14.22 27.37 23.57
N SER A 146 -15.26 27.14 22.77
CA SER A 146 -15.83 25.80 22.59
C SER A 146 -14.96 24.90 21.69
N LEU A 147 -14.23 25.48 20.72
CA LEU A 147 -13.18 24.75 19.99
C LEU A 147 -12.01 24.35 20.91
N ILE A 148 -11.58 25.25 21.81
CA ILE A 148 -10.56 24.96 22.81
C ILE A 148 -11.01 23.85 23.76
N ALA A 149 -12.29 23.82 24.15
CA ALA A 149 -12.87 22.71 24.91
C ALA A 149 -12.80 21.38 24.13
N LEU A 150 -13.15 21.36 22.84
CA LEU A 150 -13.01 20.19 21.97
C LEU A 150 -11.56 19.69 21.87
N PHE A 151 -10.60 20.60 21.66
CA PHE A 151 -9.17 20.25 21.64
C PHE A 151 -8.70 19.70 22.99
N ASN A 152 -9.13 20.29 24.12
CA ASN A 152 -8.80 19.75 25.44
C ASN A 152 -9.39 18.35 25.67
N SER A 153 -10.60 18.06 25.18
CA SER A 153 -11.16 16.70 25.19
C SER A 153 -10.28 15.71 24.41
N PHE A 154 -9.75 16.09 23.25
CA PHE A 154 -8.79 15.27 22.48
C PHE A 154 -7.45 15.08 23.20
N ILE A 155 -6.85 16.16 23.73
CA ILE A 155 -5.57 16.10 24.43
C ILE A 155 -5.69 15.32 25.76
N SER A 156 -6.87 15.30 26.40
CA SER A 156 -7.11 14.50 27.62
C SER A 156 -6.84 13.00 27.43
N ILE A 157 -6.97 12.48 26.20
CA ILE A 157 -6.71 11.07 25.86
C ILE A 157 -5.24 10.69 26.11
N THR A 158 -4.29 11.62 25.99
CA THR A 158 -2.86 11.37 26.27
C THR A 158 -2.62 10.85 27.69
N ARG A 159 -3.45 11.30 28.65
CA ARG A 159 -3.38 10.97 30.09
C ARG A 159 -4.13 9.68 30.47
N GLN A 160 -4.92 9.11 29.56
CA GLN A 160 -5.64 7.86 29.78
C GLN A 160 -4.71 6.65 29.57
N ASP A 161 -5.00 5.51 30.20
CA ASP A 161 -4.35 4.26 29.81
C ASP A 161 -4.97 3.75 28.50
N SER A 162 -4.19 3.75 27.43
CA SER A 162 -4.65 3.46 26.08
C SER A 162 -3.50 3.35 25.09
N LEU A 163 -3.76 2.72 23.95
CA LEU A 163 -2.82 2.54 22.84
C LEU A 163 -2.15 3.86 22.43
N GLN A 164 -0.84 3.80 22.12
CA GLN A 164 -0.10 4.99 21.68
C GLN A 164 -0.70 5.53 20.38
N SER A 165 -0.99 4.65 19.42
CA SER A 165 -1.66 4.95 18.14
C SER A 165 -2.98 5.74 18.28
N ARG A 166 -3.76 5.51 19.35
CA ARG A 166 -4.96 6.31 19.67
C ARG A 166 -4.60 7.73 20.08
N LYS A 167 -3.68 7.86 21.05
CA LYS A 167 -3.24 9.16 21.63
C LYS A 167 -2.60 10.04 20.55
N ASP A 168 -1.72 9.42 19.77
CA ASP A 168 -1.07 9.95 18.56
C ASP A 168 -2.08 10.63 17.64
N TRP A 169 -3.15 9.93 17.24
CA TRP A 169 -4.10 10.48 16.27
C TRP A 169 -4.84 11.73 16.80
N TYR A 170 -5.23 11.75 18.08
CA TYR A 170 -5.89 12.92 18.67
C TYR A 170 -4.94 14.13 18.76
N VAL A 171 -3.66 13.91 19.11
CA VAL A 171 -2.64 14.97 19.12
C VAL A 171 -2.37 15.47 17.70
N TYR A 172 -2.25 14.56 16.72
CA TYR A 172 -2.07 14.90 15.32
C TYR A 172 -3.25 15.70 14.77
N ALA A 173 -4.50 15.35 15.11
CA ALA A 173 -5.69 16.07 14.66
C ALA A 173 -5.75 17.51 15.19
N VAL A 174 -5.32 17.75 16.44
CA VAL A 174 -5.19 19.11 17.01
C VAL A 174 -4.07 19.88 16.29
N LEU A 175 -2.86 19.32 16.21
CA LEU A 175 -1.72 19.98 15.55
C LEU A 175 -2.01 20.32 14.08
N ALA A 176 -2.60 19.39 13.34
CA ALA A 176 -2.96 19.56 11.94
C ALA A 176 -4.10 20.58 11.71
N SER A 177 -4.76 21.08 12.76
CA SER A 177 -5.82 22.08 12.66
C SER A 177 -5.36 23.49 13.02
N LEU A 178 -4.26 23.61 13.78
CA LEU A 178 -3.68 24.89 14.19
C LEU A 178 -3.23 25.80 13.02
N PRO A 179 -2.80 25.33 11.83
CA PRO A 179 -2.53 26.21 10.69
C PRO A 179 -3.75 27.00 10.22
N TRP A 180 -4.97 26.49 10.41
CA TRP A 180 -6.19 27.22 10.09
C TRP A 180 -6.56 28.25 11.15
N VAL A 181 -6.50 27.88 12.44
CA VAL A 181 -7.17 28.63 13.52
C VAL A 181 -6.23 29.22 14.59
N GLY A 182 -4.95 28.84 14.62
CA GLY A 182 -4.04 29.15 15.73
C GLY A 182 -3.87 30.65 16.02
N SER A 183 -3.91 31.49 14.98
CA SER A 183 -3.92 32.95 15.09
C SER A 183 -5.16 33.45 15.87
N ALA A 184 -6.36 33.01 15.47
CA ALA A 184 -7.63 33.44 16.07
C ALA A 184 -7.79 32.96 17.52
N LEU A 185 -7.31 31.75 17.85
CA LEU A 185 -7.29 31.28 19.24
C LEU A 185 -6.30 32.09 20.08
N SER A 186 -5.11 32.40 19.54
CA SER A 186 -4.06 33.10 20.28
C SER A 186 -4.36 34.58 20.55
N GLU A 187 -5.27 35.21 19.78
CA GLU A 187 -5.65 36.62 19.98
C GLU A 187 -6.26 36.88 21.38
N LYS A 188 -7.07 35.94 21.88
CA LYS A 188 -7.82 36.09 23.15
C LYS A 188 -7.64 34.95 24.16
N HIS A 189 -7.11 33.80 23.73
CA HIS A 189 -6.94 32.59 24.53
C HIS A 189 -5.50 32.04 24.49
N SER A 190 -4.51 32.94 24.49
CA SER A 190 -3.09 32.58 24.38
C SER A 190 -2.59 31.69 25.53
N ILE A 191 -3.19 31.78 26.72
CA ILE A 191 -2.85 30.96 27.90
C ILE A 191 -3.34 29.52 27.69
N GLU A 192 -4.57 29.36 27.21
CA GLU A 192 -5.19 28.07 26.92
C GLU A 192 -4.50 27.38 25.75
N VAL A 193 -4.15 28.13 24.69
CA VAL A 193 -3.32 27.61 23.58
C VAL A 193 -1.94 27.17 24.09
N SER A 194 -1.27 28.00 24.91
CA SER A 194 0.02 27.61 25.52
C SER A 194 -0.09 26.33 26.37
N THR A 195 -1.22 26.16 27.07
CA THR A 195 -1.52 24.97 27.86
C THR A 195 -1.72 23.73 26.97
N ILE A 196 -2.37 23.86 25.81
CA ILE A 196 -2.47 22.79 24.81
C ILE A 196 -1.08 22.39 24.31
N PHE A 197 -0.23 23.36 23.94
CA PHE A 197 1.14 23.10 23.50
C PHE A 197 1.98 22.38 24.56
N GLU A 198 1.90 22.78 25.84
CA GLU A 198 2.69 22.14 26.90
C GLU A 198 2.22 20.70 27.17
N ASN A 199 0.91 20.44 27.16
CA ASN A 199 0.39 19.07 27.25
C ASN A 199 0.85 18.18 26.08
N ILE A 200 0.84 18.72 24.86
CA ILE A 200 1.35 18.02 23.67
C ILE A 200 2.86 17.78 23.79
N ARG A 201 3.65 18.78 24.21
CA ARG A 201 5.10 18.68 24.43
C ARG A 201 5.44 17.58 25.43
N MET A 202 4.76 17.59 26.58
CA MET A 202 4.94 16.60 27.64
C MET A 202 4.59 15.19 27.17
N TYR A 203 3.54 15.03 26.36
CA TYR A 203 3.26 13.75 25.72
C TYR A 203 4.36 13.33 24.74
N ILE A 204 4.74 14.20 23.80
CA ILE A 204 5.72 13.90 22.73
C ILE A 204 7.08 13.47 23.27
N ILE A 205 7.55 14.06 24.37
CA ILE A 205 8.83 13.73 25.02
C ILE A 205 8.82 12.28 25.58
N HIS A 206 7.66 11.76 25.99
CA HIS A 206 7.52 10.45 26.63
C HIS A 206 6.97 9.34 25.71
N ARG A 207 6.71 9.63 24.43
CA ARG A 207 6.30 8.62 23.43
C ARG A 207 7.43 7.61 23.18
N ASP A 208 7.06 6.35 22.98
CA ASP A 208 7.96 5.40 22.33
C ASP A 208 8.11 5.81 20.85
N LYS A 209 9.34 5.80 20.35
CA LYS A 209 9.70 6.16 18.98
C LYS A 209 10.42 5.03 18.25
N SER A 210 10.40 3.83 18.81
CA SER A 210 11.02 2.61 18.24
C SER A 210 10.54 2.31 16.81
N HIS A 211 9.31 2.70 16.47
CA HIS A 211 8.74 2.56 15.12
C HIS A 211 9.47 3.38 14.06
N ARG A 212 10.16 4.48 14.42
CA ARG A 212 10.90 5.32 13.46
C ARG A 212 11.94 4.49 12.70
N GLU A 213 12.73 3.71 13.42
CA GLU A 213 13.77 2.84 12.84
C GLU A 213 13.18 1.75 11.93
N PHE A 214 11.93 1.37 12.20
CA PHE A 214 11.19 0.37 11.42
C PHE A 214 10.56 0.91 10.14
N LEU A 215 10.31 2.22 10.07
CA LEU A 215 9.50 2.86 9.03
C LEU A 215 10.29 3.88 8.18
N ARG A 216 11.52 4.22 8.56
CA ARG A 216 12.37 5.14 7.80
C ARG A 216 12.90 4.54 6.50
N VAL A 217 12.93 5.36 5.44
CA VAL A 217 13.42 4.95 4.11
C VAL A 217 14.94 4.84 4.08
N TRP A 218 15.66 5.72 4.77
CA TRP A 218 17.12 5.70 4.90
C TRP A 218 17.53 5.56 6.37
N SER A 219 18.60 4.78 6.62
CA SER A 219 19.14 4.52 7.95
C SER A 219 20.15 5.56 8.45
N THR A 220 20.40 6.60 7.64
CA THR A 220 21.21 7.78 7.98
C THR A 220 20.30 9.00 8.17
N ASP A 221 20.80 10.00 8.89
CA ASP A 221 20.16 11.32 9.00
C ASP A 221 20.83 12.38 8.08
N ASP A 222 21.88 11.98 7.36
CA ASP A 222 22.59 12.80 6.38
C ASP A 222 22.22 12.38 4.94
N PRO A 223 21.90 13.31 4.02
CA PRO A 223 21.81 14.76 4.22
C PRO A 223 20.48 15.22 4.84
N HIS A 224 19.46 14.34 4.95
CA HIS A 224 18.16 14.71 5.54
C HIS A 224 17.65 13.65 6.53
N PRO A 225 17.33 14.06 7.78
CA PRO A 225 16.75 13.15 8.76
C PRO A 225 15.36 12.71 8.30
N GLN A 226 15.11 11.41 8.39
CA GLN A 226 13.77 10.85 8.17
C GLN A 226 13.02 10.95 9.51
N GLU A 227 12.30 12.05 9.69
CA GLU A 227 11.71 12.44 10.98
C GLU A 227 10.42 11.70 11.31
N GLU A 228 10.16 11.51 12.60
CA GLU A 228 8.88 10.98 13.09
C GLU A 228 7.76 12.01 12.84
N TYR A 229 6.62 11.59 12.31
CA TYR A 229 5.59 12.51 11.78
C TYR A 229 5.01 13.49 12.81
N LEU A 230 4.89 13.10 14.09
CA LEU A 230 4.38 13.97 15.14
C LEU A 230 5.46 14.91 15.66
N ASP A 231 6.72 14.47 15.74
CA ASP A 231 7.85 15.35 16.04
C ASP A 231 7.99 16.45 14.98
N CYS A 232 7.97 16.06 13.70
CA CYS A 232 8.12 16.98 12.58
C CYS A 232 6.96 18.00 12.51
N LEU A 233 5.71 17.54 12.65
CA LEU A 233 4.55 18.43 12.68
C LEU A 233 4.53 19.34 13.92
N PHE A 234 4.96 18.84 15.08
CA PHE A 234 5.06 19.66 16.28
C PHE A 234 6.12 20.77 16.11
N ALA A 235 7.27 20.46 15.50
CA ALA A 235 8.29 21.46 15.16
C ALA A 235 7.74 22.51 14.18
N GLN A 236 7.03 22.08 13.12
CA GLN A 236 6.40 22.98 12.14
C GLN A 236 5.36 23.92 12.77
N VAL A 237 4.52 23.39 13.65
CA VAL A 237 3.47 24.17 14.33
C VAL A 237 4.05 25.07 15.43
N CYS A 238 5.14 24.67 16.10
CA CYS A 238 5.90 25.57 16.98
C CYS A 238 6.52 26.72 16.19
N LYS A 239 7.16 26.44 15.04
CA LYS A 239 7.72 27.50 14.18
C LYS A 239 6.63 28.46 13.70
N LEU A 240 5.48 27.95 13.21
CA LEU A 240 4.35 28.80 12.83
C LEU A 240 3.89 29.72 13.97
N ARG A 241 3.77 29.20 15.20
CA ARG A 241 3.42 30.02 16.38
C ARG A 241 4.47 31.10 16.64
N ASP A 242 5.75 30.74 16.59
CA ASP A 242 6.87 31.63 16.92
C ASP A 242 7.07 32.70 15.83
N ASP A 243 6.72 32.40 14.57
CA ASP A 243 6.61 33.36 13.45
C ASP A 243 5.29 34.18 13.47
N GLY A 244 4.51 34.11 14.55
CA GLY A 244 3.30 34.94 14.75
C GLY A 244 2.03 34.43 14.08
N TRP A 245 1.95 33.13 13.78
CA TRP A 245 0.86 32.47 13.04
C TRP A 245 0.67 32.95 11.60
N ILE A 246 1.76 33.38 10.96
CA ILE A 246 1.77 33.86 9.57
C ILE A 246 2.15 32.70 8.63
N GLU A 247 1.30 32.42 7.66
CA GLU A 247 1.54 31.53 6.51
C GLU A 247 0.87 32.12 5.26
N ASP A 248 1.29 31.72 4.06
CA ASP A 248 0.80 32.29 2.79
C ASP A 248 0.26 31.25 1.78
N VAL A 249 -0.03 30.03 2.25
CA VAL A 249 -0.47 28.88 1.44
C VAL A 249 -1.99 28.71 1.47
N ILE A 250 -2.62 28.90 2.63
CA ILE A 250 -4.08 28.74 2.79
C ILE A 250 -4.78 29.97 2.20
N ILE A 251 -5.55 29.74 1.13
CA ILE A 251 -6.47 30.74 0.57
C ILE A 251 -7.66 30.87 1.54
N ARG A 252 -8.00 32.10 1.96
CA ARG A 252 -8.97 32.38 3.04
C ARG A 252 -10.08 33.34 2.55
N PRO A 253 -11.08 32.85 1.78
CA PRO A 253 -12.07 33.70 1.11
C PRO A 253 -12.89 34.58 2.06
N TYR A 254 -13.20 34.06 3.26
CA TYR A 254 -13.91 34.77 4.33
C TYR A 254 -13.30 36.15 4.69
N ARG A 255 -12.00 36.37 4.46
CA ARG A 255 -11.37 37.69 4.66
C ARG A 255 -11.95 38.80 3.76
N ALA A 256 -12.58 38.46 2.64
CA ALA A 256 -13.26 39.41 1.75
C ALA A 256 -14.68 39.79 2.21
N PHE A 257 -15.22 39.15 3.26
CA PHE A 257 -16.61 39.27 3.69
C PHE A 257 -16.71 39.94 5.08
N PRO A 258 -16.68 41.29 5.18
CA PRO A 258 -16.74 41.99 6.46
C PRO A 258 -18.04 41.74 7.25
N VAL A 259 -19.10 41.27 6.58
CA VAL A 259 -20.36 40.87 7.23
C VAL A 259 -20.15 39.75 8.27
N LEU A 260 -19.17 38.87 8.05
CA LEU A 260 -18.84 37.78 8.97
C LEU A 260 -18.28 38.31 10.30
N ALA A 261 -17.65 39.49 10.32
CA ALA A 261 -17.04 40.05 11.54
C ALA A 261 -18.04 40.31 12.67
N ASN A 262 -19.33 40.48 12.34
CA ASN A 262 -20.42 40.77 13.28
C ASN A 262 -21.42 39.62 13.41
N ALA A 263 -21.10 38.43 12.90
CA ALA A 263 -21.98 37.26 12.99
C ALA A 263 -22.11 36.76 14.45
N LEU A 264 -23.29 36.29 14.82
CA LEU A 264 -23.48 35.57 16.08
C LEU A 264 -22.85 34.17 15.97
N GLN A 265 -21.99 33.85 16.93
CA GLN A 265 -21.28 32.56 17.03
C GLN A 265 -22.11 31.53 17.81
N HIS A 266 -21.89 30.24 17.54
CA HIS A 266 -22.43 29.10 18.27
C HIS A 266 -21.35 28.45 19.12
N ASP A 267 -21.71 27.98 20.32
CA ASP A 267 -20.86 27.07 21.09
C ASP A 267 -21.00 25.64 20.56
N LEU A 268 -19.88 24.93 20.42
CA LEU A 268 -19.88 23.48 20.17
C LEU A 268 -20.49 22.74 21.38
N PRO A 269 -21.47 21.84 21.17
CA PRO A 269 -21.90 20.88 22.19
C PRO A 269 -20.74 20.05 22.76
N ASP A 270 -20.85 19.66 24.04
CA ASP A 270 -19.85 18.84 24.73
C ASP A 270 -19.52 17.54 23.98
N PHE A 271 -18.29 17.42 23.49
CA PHE A 271 -17.85 16.27 22.71
C PHE A 271 -17.20 15.19 23.57
N VAL A 272 -17.93 14.12 23.82
CA VAL A 272 -17.40 12.89 24.44
C VAL A 272 -16.71 12.04 23.37
N VAL A 273 -15.38 11.93 23.49
CA VAL A 273 -14.53 11.12 22.62
C VAL A 273 -14.95 9.64 22.66
N PRO A 274 -15.22 8.99 21.50
CA PRO A 274 -15.57 7.57 21.47
C PRO A 274 -14.54 6.67 22.19
N PRO A 275 -14.98 5.73 23.04
CA PRO A 275 -14.08 4.83 23.77
C PRO A 275 -13.32 3.89 22.82
N HIS A 276 -12.22 3.32 23.30
CA HIS A 276 -11.51 2.28 22.55
C HIS A 276 -12.25 0.94 22.66
N ILE A 277 -12.45 0.28 21.52
CA ILE A 277 -12.98 -1.08 21.41
C ILE A 277 -11.86 -1.97 20.89
N ALA A 278 -11.40 -2.95 21.67
CA ALA A 278 -10.20 -3.74 21.36
C ALA A 278 -10.27 -4.46 20.01
N GLU A 279 -11.43 -5.02 19.66
CA GLU A 279 -11.65 -5.76 18.41
C GLU A 279 -12.18 -4.89 17.25
N GLY A 280 -12.51 -3.62 17.51
CA GLY A 280 -13.21 -2.75 16.56
C GLY A 280 -12.51 -1.44 16.20
N SER A 281 -11.65 -0.89 17.06
CA SER A 281 -10.92 0.35 16.79
C SER A 281 -9.60 0.09 16.05
N VAL A 282 -9.42 0.70 14.89
CA VAL A 282 -8.20 0.59 14.07
C VAL A 282 -7.66 1.99 13.78
N TYR A 283 -6.74 2.45 14.62
CA TYR A 283 -6.11 3.77 14.49
C TYR A 283 -5.08 3.79 13.35
N PRO A 284 -4.78 4.96 12.75
CA PRO A 284 -3.70 5.09 11.79
C PRO A 284 -2.36 4.69 12.41
N ILE A 285 -1.58 3.92 11.66
CA ILE A 285 -0.19 3.61 12.01
C ILE A 285 0.66 4.89 12.02
N PRO A 286 1.70 4.98 12.88
CA PRO A 286 2.64 6.09 12.85
C PRO A 286 3.38 6.15 11.51
N GLN A 287 3.93 7.32 11.18
CA GLN A 287 4.60 7.57 9.90
C GLN A 287 5.98 8.18 10.13
N VAL A 288 6.86 7.96 9.15
CA VAL A 288 8.14 8.67 9.03
C VAL A 288 8.06 9.56 7.80
N ILE A 289 8.45 10.81 7.95
CA ILE A 289 8.39 11.83 6.91
C ILE A 289 9.52 11.59 5.91
N PHE A 290 9.15 11.31 4.66
CA PHE A 290 10.10 11.21 3.56
C PHE A 290 10.66 12.60 3.23
N ARG A 291 11.99 12.72 3.25
CA ARG A 291 12.71 13.93 2.83
C ARG A 291 13.85 13.56 1.92
N MET A 292 13.87 14.16 0.73
CA MET A 292 14.97 14.00 -0.23
C MET A 292 15.48 15.31 -0.82
N PHE A 293 14.68 16.39 -0.84
CA PHE A 293 15.07 17.69 -1.41
C PHE A 293 15.15 18.81 -0.36
N ASP A 294 16.15 19.67 -0.53
CA ASP A 294 16.23 21.00 0.07
C ASP A 294 16.43 22.13 -0.96
N TYR A 295 16.78 23.33 -0.50
CA TYR A 295 16.90 24.52 -1.32
C TYR A 295 18.12 24.50 -2.26
N THR A 296 19.13 23.68 -1.96
CA THR A 296 20.33 23.51 -2.80
C THR A 296 20.05 22.69 -4.06
N ASP A 297 19.07 21.78 -4.00
CA ASP A 297 18.57 21.02 -5.16
C ASP A 297 17.68 21.87 -6.08
N CYS A 298 17.22 23.03 -5.60
CA CYS A 298 16.34 23.97 -6.32
C CYS A 298 17.01 25.35 -6.54
N PRO A 299 18.19 25.43 -7.20
CA PRO A 299 18.95 26.69 -7.30
C PRO A 299 18.31 27.73 -8.23
N GLU A 300 17.44 27.31 -9.16
CA GLU A 300 16.74 28.18 -10.09
C GLU A 300 15.24 28.25 -9.75
N GLY A 301 14.73 29.47 -9.55
CA GLY A 301 13.31 29.73 -9.30
C GLY A 301 12.96 29.97 -7.83
N PRO A 302 11.70 29.72 -7.41
CA PRO A 302 11.29 29.87 -6.02
C PRO A 302 11.94 28.82 -5.10
N LEU A 303 12.26 29.24 -3.88
CA LEU A 303 12.83 28.36 -2.85
C LEU A 303 11.83 27.30 -2.38
N ILE A 304 12.30 26.09 -2.11
CA ILE A 304 11.49 25.07 -1.43
C ILE A 304 11.28 25.48 0.05
N PRO A 305 10.06 25.39 0.60
CA PRO A 305 9.85 25.61 2.02
C PRO A 305 10.66 24.60 2.86
N GLY A 306 11.36 25.08 3.89
CA GLY A 306 12.22 24.25 4.73
C GLY A 306 11.46 23.14 5.47
N ASN A 307 12.17 22.10 5.92
CA ASN A 307 11.54 20.89 6.47
C ASN A 307 10.63 21.14 7.68
N HIS A 308 10.96 22.15 8.50
CA HIS A 308 10.15 22.61 9.65
C HIS A 308 9.31 23.87 9.36
N ALA A 309 9.16 24.28 8.11
CA ALA A 309 8.18 25.30 7.71
C ALA A 309 6.79 24.64 7.56
N ILE A 310 5.72 25.29 8.04
CA ILE A 310 4.37 24.69 7.97
C ILE A 310 3.86 24.61 6.53
N GLU A 311 4.34 25.51 5.66
CA GLU A 311 4.06 25.57 4.24
C GLU A 311 4.48 24.27 3.54
N ARG A 312 5.62 23.66 3.96
CA ARG A 312 6.08 22.37 3.45
C ARG A 312 5.03 21.29 3.70
N TRP A 313 4.49 21.23 4.92
CA TRP A 313 3.43 20.28 5.28
C TRP A 313 2.09 20.57 4.59
N LEU A 314 1.67 21.84 4.54
CA LEU A 314 0.41 22.26 3.91
C LEU A 314 0.38 21.90 2.42
N ILE A 315 1.44 22.22 1.68
CA ILE A 315 1.53 21.93 0.24
C ILE A 315 1.56 20.42 0.02
N GLU A 316 2.37 19.68 0.78
CA GLU A 316 2.44 18.22 0.63
C GLU A 316 1.11 17.51 0.95
N GLU A 317 0.37 17.92 1.98
CA GLU A 317 -0.95 17.33 2.25
C GLU A 317 -1.96 17.68 1.14
N GLN A 318 -1.91 18.89 0.58
CA GLN A 318 -2.74 19.27 -0.56
C GLN A 318 -2.39 18.45 -1.83
N LEU A 319 -1.11 18.26 -2.14
CA LEU A 319 -0.66 17.40 -3.25
C LEU A 319 -1.07 15.93 -3.02
N ARG A 320 -0.88 15.38 -1.81
CA ARG A 320 -1.35 14.02 -1.47
C ARG A 320 -2.88 13.90 -1.49
N SER A 321 -3.63 14.98 -1.21
CA SER A 321 -5.08 14.99 -1.37
C SER A 321 -5.51 14.95 -2.84
N ILE A 322 -4.82 15.67 -3.72
CA ILE A 322 -5.03 15.56 -5.18
C ILE A 322 -4.78 14.12 -5.65
N VAL A 323 -3.67 13.50 -5.24
CA VAL A 323 -3.41 12.08 -5.56
C VAL A 323 -4.53 11.19 -5.03
N ARG A 324 -4.97 11.39 -3.78
CA ARG A 324 -6.05 10.61 -3.16
C ARG A 324 -7.34 10.67 -3.96
N THR A 325 -7.78 11.85 -4.36
CA THR A 325 -9.03 12.06 -5.12
C THR A 325 -8.92 11.52 -6.55
N PHE A 326 -7.77 11.68 -7.22
CA PHE A 326 -7.64 11.38 -8.66
C PHE A 326 -6.80 10.14 -8.99
N ASN A 327 -6.44 9.28 -8.02
CA ASN A 327 -5.59 8.09 -8.24
C ASN A 327 -6.08 7.14 -9.35
N CYS A 328 -7.39 7.09 -9.64
CA CYS A 328 -7.98 6.28 -10.71
C CYS A 328 -7.89 6.92 -12.11
N ASP A 329 -7.68 8.24 -12.22
CA ASP A 329 -7.47 8.95 -13.49
C ASP A 329 -6.10 9.64 -13.50
N LYS A 330 -5.11 8.96 -14.07
CA LYS A 330 -3.74 9.45 -14.21
C LYS A 330 -3.60 10.78 -14.96
N LYS A 331 -4.51 11.10 -15.89
CA LYS A 331 -4.45 12.34 -16.67
C LYS A 331 -4.96 13.51 -15.83
N GLU A 332 -6.11 13.31 -15.19
CA GLU A 332 -6.68 14.34 -14.31
C GLU A 332 -5.78 14.54 -13.08
N CYS A 333 -5.25 13.47 -12.49
CA CYS A 333 -4.27 13.55 -11.39
C CYS A 333 -3.05 14.41 -11.78
N ALA A 334 -2.39 14.11 -12.90
CA ALA A 334 -1.24 14.88 -13.37
C ALA A 334 -1.60 16.34 -13.70
N SER A 335 -2.76 16.57 -14.33
CA SER A 335 -3.31 17.90 -14.64
C SER A 335 -3.56 18.73 -13.37
N ARG A 336 -4.16 18.13 -12.34
CA ARG A 336 -4.47 18.78 -11.06
C ARG A 336 -3.23 19.07 -10.23
N LEU A 337 -2.25 18.16 -10.22
CA LEU A 337 -0.96 18.38 -9.55
C LEU A 337 -0.23 19.60 -10.14
N LEU A 338 -0.14 19.71 -11.47
CA LEU A 338 0.46 20.86 -12.16
C LEU A 338 -0.45 22.12 -12.14
N GLY A 339 -1.73 21.93 -11.88
CA GLY A 339 -2.75 22.97 -11.70
C GLY A 339 -2.82 23.54 -10.27
N TYR A 340 -1.87 23.20 -9.40
CA TYR A 340 -1.83 23.66 -8.01
C TYR A 340 -1.89 25.20 -7.91
N PRO A 341 -2.78 25.80 -7.09
CA PRO A 341 -2.95 27.27 -7.05
C PRO A 341 -1.69 28.06 -6.66
N GLY A 342 -0.85 27.50 -5.79
CA GLY A 342 0.40 28.13 -5.34
C GLY A 342 1.63 27.81 -6.19
N ARG A 343 1.47 27.21 -7.38
CA ARG A 343 2.57 26.64 -8.19
C ARG A 343 3.73 27.58 -8.49
N ASP A 344 3.47 28.88 -8.61
CA ASP A 344 4.45 29.89 -9.00
C ASP A 344 5.26 30.41 -7.79
N LYS A 345 4.87 30.03 -6.56
CA LYS A 345 5.54 30.40 -5.29
C LYS A 345 6.57 29.38 -4.79
N VAL A 346 6.56 28.16 -5.32
CA VAL A 346 7.37 27.03 -4.83
C VAL A 346 7.88 26.17 -5.99
N PRO A 347 8.96 25.39 -5.83
CA PRO A 347 9.49 24.54 -6.89
C PRO A 347 8.59 23.30 -7.06
N LEU A 348 7.38 23.51 -7.59
CA LEU A 348 6.27 22.55 -7.58
C LEU A 348 6.66 21.19 -8.16
N ASN A 349 7.46 21.14 -9.23
CA ASN A 349 7.89 19.87 -9.83
C ASN A 349 8.70 19.02 -8.84
N HIS A 350 9.59 19.62 -8.05
CA HIS A 350 10.35 18.93 -7.00
C HIS A 350 9.42 18.43 -5.89
N MET A 351 8.48 19.26 -5.43
CA MET A 351 7.51 18.88 -4.39
C MET A 351 6.56 17.76 -4.86
N ILE A 352 6.13 17.76 -6.12
CA ILE A 352 5.35 16.66 -6.71
C ILE A 352 6.18 15.37 -6.74
N VAL A 353 7.42 15.44 -7.25
CA VAL A 353 8.30 14.27 -7.36
C VAL A 353 8.59 13.68 -5.98
N GLU A 354 8.92 14.50 -4.98
CA GLU A 354 9.14 14.05 -3.60
C GLU A 354 7.87 13.50 -2.94
N CYS A 355 6.69 14.08 -3.17
CA CYS A 355 5.43 13.53 -2.67
C CYS A 355 5.17 12.12 -3.23
N LEU A 356 5.28 11.97 -4.55
CA LEU A 356 5.01 10.70 -5.24
C LEU A 356 6.07 9.64 -4.92
N MET A 357 7.36 10.01 -4.82
CA MET A 357 8.43 9.12 -4.37
C MET A 357 8.26 8.71 -2.90
N GLY A 358 7.95 9.67 -2.03
CA GLY A 358 7.67 9.39 -0.63
C GLY A 358 6.48 8.45 -0.44
N ASP A 359 5.45 8.56 -1.28
CA ASP A 359 4.33 7.62 -1.28
C ASP A 359 4.68 6.25 -1.88
N ILE A 360 5.57 6.17 -2.89
CA ILE A 360 6.14 4.89 -3.36
C ILE A 360 6.92 4.19 -2.23
N PHE A 361 7.80 4.92 -1.54
CA PHE A 361 8.70 4.37 -0.52
C PHE A 361 8.09 4.29 0.89
N ARG A 362 6.87 4.78 1.09
CA ARG A 362 6.15 4.74 2.37
C ARG A 362 6.13 3.33 2.95
N LEU A 363 6.68 3.14 4.14
CA LEU A 363 6.56 1.89 4.90
C LEU A 363 5.34 1.97 5.82
N PRO A 364 4.62 0.85 6.08
CA PRO A 364 4.85 -0.50 5.57
C PRO A 364 4.53 -0.71 4.10
N GLU A 365 3.57 0.03 3.54
CA GLU A 365 3.08 -0.15 2.16
C GLU A 365 2.81 1.20 1.49
N SER A 366 2.92 1.21 0.16
CA SER A 366 2.55 2.39 -0.64
C SER A 366 1.02 2.58 -0.63
N PRO A 367 0.50 3.81 -0.50
CA PRO A 367 -0.95 4.05 -0.46
C PRO A 367 -1.72 3.56 -1.69
N TYR A 368 -1.04 3.46 -2.84
CA TYR A 368 -1.61 3.01 -4.11
C TYR A 368 -0.68 2.02 -4.82
N PRO A 369 -1.15 1.25 -5.81
CA PRO A 369 -0.28 0.36 -6.58
C PRO A 369 0.83 1.12 -7.33
N LEU A 370 2.07 0.61 -7.34
CA LEU A 370 3.23 1.24 -8.01
C LEU A 370 2.97 1.67 -9.46
N VAL A 371 2.17 0.88 -10.19
CA VAL A 371 1.75 1.15 -11.58
C VAL A 371 0.98 2.47 -11.72
N MET A 372 0.26 2.92 -10.69
CA MET A 372 -0.44 4.21 -10.67
C MET A 372 0.57 5.36 -10.74
N TYR A 373 1.56 5.39 -9.83
CA TYR A 373 2.60 6.43 -9.83
C TYR A 373 3.43 6.41 -11.11
N ALA A 374 3.83 5.22 -11.59
CA ALA A 374 4.54 5.10 -12.87
C ALA A 374 3.73 5.70 -14.03
N ALA A 375 2.42 5.48 -14.06
CA ALA A 375 1.54 6.05 -15.07
C ALA A 375 1.32 7.58 -14.90
N VAL A 376 1.24 8.09 -13.67
CA VAL A 376 1.16 9.53 -13.38
C VAL A 376 2.46 10.24 -13.78
N PHE A 377 3.64 9.71 -13.43
CA PHE A 377 4.92 10.28 -13.87
C PHE A 377 5.03 10.35 -15.41
N ILE A 378 4.53 9.34 -16.12
CA ILE A 378 4.48 9.35 -17.60
C ILE A 378 3.57 10.47 -18.12
N GLU A 379 2.41 10.73 -17.52
CA GLU A 379 1.56 11.87 -17.94
C GLU A 379 2.17 13.22 -17.52
N LEU A 380 2.80 13.34 -16.34
CA LEU A 380 3.53 14.53 -15.91
C LEU A 380 4.68 14.88 -16.89
N CYS A 381 5.45 13.89 -17.35
CA CYS A 381 6.50 14.09 -18.35
C CYS A 381 5.96 14.53 -19.72
N LYS A 382 4.72 14.16 -20.08
CA LYS A 382 4.08 14.68 -21.31
C LYS A 382 3.59 16.11 -21.15
N LEU A 383 3.09 16.47 -19.97
CA LEU A 383 2.56 17.80 -19.68
C LEU A 383 3.67 18.84 -19.43
N GLN A 384 4.85 18.41 -18.98
CA GLN A 384 6.02 19.26 -18.71
C GLN A 384 7.32 18.63 -19.28
N PRO A 385 7.46 18.50 -20.62
CA PRO A 385 8.53 17.72 -21.24
C PRO A 385 9.94 18.31 -21.10
N SER A 386 10.06 19.62 -20.81
CA SER A 386 11.35 20.26 -20.55
C SER A 386 11.83 20.08 -19.11
N MET A 387 10.93 20.25 -18.13
CA MET A 387 11.29 20.32 -16.71
C MET A 387 11.14 18.97 -15.98
N MET A 388 10.01 18.28 -16.15
CA MET A 388 9.69 17.11 -15.32
C MET A 388 10.67 15.94 -15.52
N PRO A 389 11.14 15.61 -16.73
CA PRO A 389 12.16 14.58 -16.91
C PRO A 389 13.50 14.92 -16.23
N GLN A 390 13.87 16.21 -16.17
CA GLN A 390 15.11 16.65 -15.51
C GLN A 390 15.02 16.47 -14.00
N VAL A 391 13.95 16.96 -13.38
CA VAL A 391 13.69 16.79 -11.93
C VAL A 391 13.62 15.30 -11.56
N LEU A 392 12.99 14.48 -12.42
CA LEU A 392 12.88 13.04 -12.17
C LEU A 392 14.21 12.29 -12.34
N ALA A 393 15.08 12.73 -13.25
CA ALA A 393 16.44 12.21 -13.39
C ALA A 393 17.28 12.54 -12.15
N ILE A 394 17.30 13.81 -11.72
CA ILE A 394 17.96 14.27 -10.49
C ILE A 394 17.44 13.47 -9.29
N ALA A 395 16.12 13.32 -9.13
CA ALA A 395 15.54 12.53 -8.05
C ALA A 395 16.00 11.06 -8.07
N SER A 396 16.03 10.44 -9.25
CA SER A 396 16.45 9.04 -9.41
C SER A 396 17.94 8.86 -9.07
N ASP A 397 18.77 9.82 -9.44
CA ASP A 397 20.20 9.84 -9.13
C ASP A 397 20.47 10.05 -7.63
N MET A 398 19.79 11.00 -6.99
CA MET A 398 19.87 11.21 -5.54
C MET A 398 19.42 9.98 -4.74
N ILE A 399 18.43 9.22 -5.23
CA ILE A 399 18.02 7.96 -4.60
C ILE A 399 19.09 6.88 -4.81
N TYR A 400 19.70 6.80 -6.01
CA TYR A 400 20.81 5.90 -6.32
C TYR A 400 22.03 6.16 -5.41
N GLU A 401 22.46 7.41 -5.27
CA GLU A 401 23.56 7.80 -4.39
C GLU A 401 23.31 7.44 -2.92
N ARG A 402 22.05 7.48 -2.49
CA ARG A 402 21.64 7.17 -1.11
C ARG A 402 21.29 5.68 -0.88
N LEU A 403 21.54 4.79 -1.84
CA LEU A 403 21.20 3.35 -1.75
C LEU A 403 21.87 2.62 -0.59
N ASP A 404 23.06 3.03 -0.14
CA ASP A 404 23.85 2.31 0.87
C ASP A 404 23.19 2.18 2.25
N THR A 405 22.20 3.05 2.51
CA THR A 405 21.42 3.11 3.74
C THR A 405 19.92 2.95 3.51
N MET A 406 19.49 2.75 2.25
CA MET A 406 18.08 2.64 1.89
C MET A 406 17.51 1.29 2.34
N ASN A 407 16.29 1.28 2.89
CA ASN A 407 15.61 0.06 3.30
C ASN A 407 15.34 -0.84 2.08
N ILE A 408 15.63 -2.14 2.18
CA ILE A 408 15.49 -3.08 1.06
C ILE A 408 14.07 -3.12 0.48
N THR A 409 13.04 -2.93 1.31
CA THR A 409 11.64 -2.85 0.87
C THR A 409 11.40 -1.66 -0.05
N CYS A 410 12.15 -0.56 0.16
CA CYS A 410 12.10 0.64 -0.68
C CYS A 410 12.97 0.48 -1.92
N VAL A 411 14.16 -0.13 -1.81
CA VAL A 411 15.03 -0.48 -2.94
C VAL A 411 14.28 -1.37 -3.94
N ASP A 412 13.57 -2.38 -3.46
CA ASP A 412 12.73 -3.25 -4.29
C ASP A 412 11.66 -2.47 -5.08
N ARG A 413 11.03 -1.49 -4.45
CA ARG A 413 10.04 -0.62 -5.12
C ARG A 413 10.72 0.30 -6.13
N PHE A 414 11.92 0.80 -5.83
CA PHE A 414 12.71 1.61 -6.75
C PHE A 414 13.10 0.79 -7.99
N VAL A 415 13.60 -0.44 -7.81
CA VAL A 415 13.89 -1.39 -8.90
C VAL A 415 12.66 -1.62 -9.79
N ASN A 416 11.50 -1.90 -9.19
CA ASN A 416 10.26 -2.15 -9.93
C ASN A 416 9.74 -0.89 -10.66
N TRP A 417 9.74 0.26 -10.00
CA TRP A 417 9.31 1.54 -10.57
C TRP A 417 10.25 1.98 -11.71
N PHE A 418 11.56 1.97 -11.48
CA PHE A 418 12.55 2.48 -12.42
C PHE A 418 12.63 1.62 -13.68
N SER A 419 12.66 0.28 -13.55
CA SER A 419 12.61 -0.61 -14.72
C SER A 419 11.31 -0.47 -15.53
N GLN A 420 10.16 -0.25 -14.85
CA GLN A 420 8.91 0.07 -15.54
C GLN A 420 8.97 1.45 -16.23
N HIS A 421 9.55 2.46 -15.59
CA HIS A 421 9.75 3.78 -16.18
C HIS A 421 10.62 3.70 -17.43
N LEU A 422 11.81 3.11 -17.34
CA LEU A 422 12.73 2.89 -18.45
C LEU A 422 12.07 2.18 -19.64
N SER A 423 11.23 1.16 -19.41
CA SER A 423 10.53 0.46 -20.51
C SER A 423 9.57 1.35 -21.31
N ASN A 424 9.07 2.44 -20.71
CA ASN A 424 8.23 3.44 -21.40
C ASN A 424 9.06 4.52 -22.13
N PHE A 425 10.35 4.65 -21.83
CA PHE A 425 11.30 5.57 -22.46
C PHE A 425 12.42 4.84 -23.23
N GLN A 426 12.04 3.74 -23.89
CA GLN A 426 12.89 2.93 -24.79
C GLN A 426 14.13 2.29 -24.15
N PHE A 427 14.18 2.21 -22.81
CA PHE A 427 15.33 1.81 -21.99
C PHE A 427 16.53 2.76 -22.08
N ARG A 428 16.29 4.06 -22.31
CA ARG A 428 17.33 5.09 -22.30
C ARG A 428 17.59 5.59 -20.88
N TRP A 429 18.85 5.54 -20.46
CA TRP A 429 19.38 6.14 -19.24
C TRP A 429 20.86 6.48 -19.47
N THR A 430 21.39 7.47 -18.75
CA THR A 430 22.82 7.80 -18.76
C THR A 430 23.55 6.87 -17.80
N TRP A 431 23.71 5.60 -18.20
CA TRP A 431 24.35 4.58 -17.33
C TRP A 431 25.77 4.94 -16.91
N GLU A 432 26.49 5.75 -17.70
CA GLU A 432 27.84 6.23 -17.42
C GLU A 432 27.93 7.06 -16.13
N ASP A 433 26.84 7.72 -15.70
CA ASP A 433 26.79 8.46 -14.44
C ASP A 433 26.92 7.51 -13.23
N TRP A 434 26.59 6.22 -13.40
CA TRP A 434 26.62 5.17 -12.38
C TRP A 434 27.81 4.21 -12.54
N ASN A 435 28.90 4.67 -13.17
CA ASN A 435 30.13 3.88 -13.35
C ASN A 435 30.79 3.46 -12.01
N ASP A 436 30.48 4.12 -10.90
CA ASP A 436 31.01 3.82 -9.57
C ASP A 436 30.67 2.39 -9.12
N CYS A 437 29.47 1.89 -9.45
CA CYS A 437 29.05 0.54 -9.08
C CYS A 437 29.88 -0.58 -9.72
N LEU A 438 30.57 -0.31 -10.83
CA LEU A 438 31.50 -1.23 -11.48
C LEU A 438 32.78 -1.46 -10.66
N SER A 439 33.12 -0.51 -9.79
CA SER A 439 34.30 -0.53 -8.93
C SER A 439 34.00 -1.07 -7.51
N CYS A 440 32.73 -1.24 -7.17
CA CYS A 440 32.30 -1.76 -5.87
C CYS A 440 32.33 -3.30 -5.79
N ASP A 441 32.25 -3.81 -4.56
CA ASP A 441 31.91 -5.22 -4.32
C ASP A 441 30.55 -5.57 -4.99
N PRO A 442 30.41 -6.71 -5.70
CA PRO A 442 29.17 -7.08 -6.38
C PRO A 442 27.95 -7.29 -5.46
N ALA A 443 28.13 -7.38 -4.13
CA ALA A 443 27.03 -7.39 -3.16
C ALA A 443 26.71 -5.99 -2.59
N SER A 444 27.36 -4.92 -3.06
CA SER A 444 27.03 -3.55 -2.67
C SER A 444 25.60 -3.16 -3.11
N PRO A 445 24.92 -2.28 -2.37
CA PRO A 445 23.58 -1.81 -2.73
C PRO A 445 23.48 -1.23 -4.14
N LYS A 446 24.44 -0.37 -4.55
CA LYS A 446 24.48 0.23 -5.90
C LYS A 446 24.65 -0.82 -7.01
N ALA A 447 25.67 -1.68 -6.91
CA ALA A 447 25.89 -2.73 -7.92
C ALA A 447 24.68 -3.66 -8.01
N LYS A 448 24.19 -4.14 -6.85
CA LYS A 448 23.01 -5.00 -6.78
C LYS A 448 21.76 -4.34 -7.37
N PHE A 449 21.51 -3.07 -7.08
CA PHE A 449 20.39 -2.32 -7.65
C PHE A 449 20.42 -2.34 -9.19
N VAL A 450 21.57 -2.01 -9.80
CA VAL A 450 21.71 -2.03 -11.27
C VAL A 450 21.47 -3.43 -11.83
N LYS A 451 22.01 -4.50 -11.22
CA LYS A 451 21.77 -5.88 -11.67
C LYS A 451 20.28 -6.25 -11.65
N GLU A 452 19.56 -5.90 -10.58
CA GLU A 452 18.14 -6.22 -10.41
C GLU A 452 17.24 -5.36 -11.35
N VAL A 453 17.60 -4.08 -11.59
CA VAL A 453 16.97 -3.22 -12.61
C VAL A 453 17.12 -3.83 -14.00
N LEU A 454 18.34 -4.23 -14.39
CA LEU A 454 18.59 -4.83 -15.70
C LEU A 454 17.87 -6.18 -15.85
N GLU A 455 17.77 -6.99 -14.79
CA GLU A 455 16.95 -8.22 -14.79
C GLU A 455 15.48 -7.90 -15.06
N LYS A 456 14.92 -6.88 -14.39
CA LYS A 456 13.51 -6.46 -14.57
C LYS A 456 13.26 -5.87 -15.95
N CYS A 457 14.18 -5.04 -16.46
CA CYS A 457 14.13 -4.55 -17.85
C CYS A 457 14.14 -5.72 -18.85
N MET A 458 14.94 -6.77 -18.61
CA MET A 458 14.96 -7.96 -19.45
C MET A 458 13.63 -8.73 -19.42
N ARG A 459 12.97 -8.83 -18.26
CA ARG A 459 11.61 -9.44 -18.14
C ARG A 459 10.52 -8.64 -18.89
N LEU A 460 10.76 -7.34 -19.15
CA LEU A 460 9.89 -6.45 -19.92
C LEU A 460 10.28 -6.35 -21.42
N ALA A 461 11.38 -7.01 -21.83
CA ALA A 461 11.88 -7.01 -23.19
C ALA A 461 12.50 -8.38 -23.53
N TYR A 462 13.78 -8.41 -23.90
CA TYR A 462 14.56 -9.63 -24.17
C TYR A 462 16.05 -9.32 -23.96
N TYR A 463 16.85 -10.36 -23.66
CA TYR A 463 18.28 -10.21 -23.30
C TYR A 463 19.06 -9.27 -24.24
N LYS A 464 19.01 -9.53 -25.54
CA LYS A 464 19.72 -8.73 -26.56
C LYS A 464 19.29 -7.26 -26.60
N ARG A 465 18.03 -6.92 -26.27
CA ARG A 465 17.58 -5.52 -26.20
C ARG A 465 18.24 -4.77 -25.05
N ILE A 466 18.44 -5.45 -23.92
CA ILE A 466 18.98 -4.84 -22.69
C ILE A 466 20.51 -4.81 -22.73
N SER A 467 21.16 -5.84 -23.27
CA SER A 467 22.61 -5.81 -23.51
C SER A 467 23.02 -4.66 -24.45
N ASP A 468 22.14 -4.31 -25.40
CA ASP A 468 22.39 -3.26 -26.40
C ASP A 468 21.91 -1.88 -25.93
N SER A 469 21.33 -1.77 -24.73
CA SER A 469 20.90 -0.49 -24.13
C SER A 469 21.81 0.00 -23.00
N VAL A 470 22.89 -0.73 -22.70
CA VAL A 470 23.90 -0.37 -21.68
C VAL A 470 25.29 -0.26 -22.33
N PRO A 471 26.22 0.52 -21.75
CA PRO A 471 27.61 0.54 -22.19
C PRO A 471 28.28 -0.85 -22.05
N PRO A 472 29.29 -1.20 -22.87
CA PRO A 472 30.00 -2.49 -22.79
C PRO A 472 30.56 -2.82 -21.41
N GLU A 473 30.94 -1.80 -20.65
CA GLU A 473 31.50 -1.87 -19.29
C GLU A 473 30.50 -2.46 -18.28
N PHE A 474 29.19 -2.31 -18.54
CA PHE A 474 28.10 -2.84 -17.71
C PHE A 474 27.78 -4.32 -18.02
N ALA A 475 28.41 -4.95 -19.01
CA ALA A 475 28.19 -6.35 -19.33
C ALA A 475 28.34 -7.33 -18.14
N PRO A 476 29.28 -7.17 -17.18
CA PRO A 476 29.38 -8.01 -15.98
C PRO A 476 28.21 -7.87 -14.98
N LEU A 477 27.40 -6.81 -15.11
CA LEU A 477 26.18 -6.59 -14.31
C LEU A 477 24.95 -7.25 -14.93
N LEU A 478 24.98 -7.63 -16.20
CA LEU A 478 23.91 -8.42 -16.81
C LEU A 478 23.88 -9.83 -16.22
N TYR A 479 22.68 -10.31 -15.88
CA TYR A 479 22.46 -11.73 -15.62
C TYR A 479 22.57 -12.54 -16.92
N ASN A 480 22.85 -13.84 -16.78
CA ASN A 480 22.88 -14.77 -17.90
C ASN A 480 21.60 -14.71 -18.74
N GLU A 481 21.75 -14.93 -20.05
CA GLU A 481 20.61 -15.10 -20.96
C GLU A 481 19.66 -16.21 -20.43
N PRO A 482 18.32 -16.00 -20.44
CA PRO A 482 17.35 -16.89 -19.80
C PRO A 482 17.13 -18.20 -20.57
N LYS A 483 18.17 -19.05 -20.59
CA LYS A 483 18.22 -20.37 -21.21
C LYS A 483 18.14 -21.48 -20.16
N ILE A 484 17.52 -22.58 -20.53
CA ILE A 484 17.41 -23.77 -19.70
C ILE A 484 18.78 -24.43 -19.45
N SER A 485 18.96 -25.02 -18.28
CA SER A 485 20.15 -25.77 -17.86
C SER A 485 19.79 -27.25 -17.70
N PHE A 486 19.67 -27.98 -18.81
CA PHE A 486 19.30 -29.40 -18.81
C PHE A 486 20.48 -30.29 -18.43
N LYS A 487 20.36 -31.05 -17.33
CA LYS A 487 21.45 -31.87 -16.75
C LYS A 487 21.99 -32.95 -17.70
N TYR A 488 21.18 -33.42 -18.64
CA TYR A 488 21.51 -34.54 -19.53
C TYR A 488 21.76 -34.11 -21.00
N ASP A 489 22.09 -32.83 -21.26
CA ASP A 489 22.51 -32.31 -22.58
C ASP A 489 23.98 -32.65 -22.89
N PHE A 490 24.29 -33.94 -23.01
CA PHE A 490 25.64 -34.40 -23.34
C PHE A 490 25.90 -34.33 -24.86
N LYS A 491 26.40 -33.18 -25.33
CA LYS A 491 26.61 -32.87 -26.76
C LYS A 491 27.52 -33.83 -27.54
N SER A 492 28.28 -34.66 -26.84
CA SER A 492 28.92 -35.87 -27.36
C SER A 492 29.21 -36.79 -26.17
N GLY A 493 28.70 -38.02 -26.15
CA GLY A 493 28.79 -38.95 -25.01
C GLY A 493 30.18 -39.55 -24.73
N LEU A 494 31.24 -38.82 -25.05
CA LEU A 494 32.64 -39.16 -24.78
C LEU A 494 33.01 -38.63 -23.39
N ASN A 495 33.63 -39.48 -22.56
CA ASN A 495 34.07 -39.19 -21.18
C ASN A 495 32.98 -39.04 -20.10
N LEU A 496 31.83 -39.70 -20.26
CA LEU A 496 30.84 -39.83 -19.18
C LEU A 496 31.20 -40.97 -18.21
N SER A 497 30.93 -40.77 -16.92
CA SER A 497 30.97 -41.83 -15.90
C SER A 497 29.94 -42.94 -16.19
N GLN A 498 29.99 -44.05 -15.45
CA GLN A 498 29.01 -45.12 -15.59
C GLN A 498 27.62 -44.67 -15.11
N GLU A 499 27.56 -43.92 -14.00
CA GLU A 499 26.34 -43.33 -13.43
C GLU A 499 25.73 -42.28 -14.39
N GLU A 500 26.56 -41.41 -14.98
CA GLU A 500 26.10 -40.39 -15.93
C GLU A 500 25.52 -41.03 -17.21
N ARG A 501 26.11 -42.14 -17.69
CA ARG A 501 25.56 -42.92 -18.80
C ARG A 501 24.23 -43.58 -18.45
N ALA A 502 24.08 -44.12 -17.24
CA ALA A 502 22.82 -44.70 -16.78
C ALA A 502 21.73 -43.62 -16.68
N ALA A 503 22.03 -42.48 -16.05
CA ALA A 503 21.11 -41.35 -15.89
C ALA A 503 20.72 -40.71 -17.24
N TYR A 504 21.67 -40.56 -18.17
CA TYR A 504 21.38 -40.13 -19.54
C TYR A 504 20.44 -41.10 -20.26
N THR A 505 20.71 -42.41 -20.19
CA THR A 505 19.88 -43.43 -20.83
C THR A 505 18.46 -43.43 -20.26
N ALA A 506 18.32 -43.32 -18.94
CA ALA A 506 17.04 -43.16 -18.27
C ALA A 506 16.29 -41.89 -18.72
N SER A 507 17.00 -40.75 -18.84
CA SER A 507 16.41 -39.51 -19.35
C SER A 507 15.94 -39.64 -20.81
N GLN A 508 16.70 -40.29 -21.70
CA GLN A 508 16.27 -40.52 -23.08
C GLN A 508 15.05 -41.45 -23.18
N ARG A 509 14.94 -42.47 -22.30
CA ARG A 509 13.74 -43.31 -22.19
C ARG A 509 12.52 -42.49 -21.78
N VAL A 510 12.63 -41.69 -20.72
CA VAL A 510 11.56 -40.78 -20.25
C VAL A 510 11.17 -39.75 -21.31
N ILE A 511 12.15 -39.12 -21.97
CA ILE A 511 11.90 -38.18 -23.08
C ILE A 511 11.12 -38.84 -24.21
N THR A 512 11.48 -40.08 -24.56
CA THR A 512 10.82 -40.83 -25.63
C THR A 512 9.37 -41.14 -25.26
N ALA A 513 9.13 -41.66 -24.04
CA ALA A 513 7.78 -41.96 -23.55
C ALA A 513 6.86 -40.71 -23.50
N ILE A 514 7.38 -39.58 -23.03
CA ILE A 514 6.62 -38.32 -23.00
C ILE A 514 6.29 -37.85 -24.43
N LYS A 515 7.24 -37.95 -25.37
CA LYS A 515 7.04 -37.61 -26.79
C LYS A 515 6.03 -38.52 -27.50
N THR A 516 6.04 -39.82 -27.22
CA THR A 516 5.05 -40.78 -27.76
C THR A 516 3.69 -40.70 -27.06
N LYS A 517 3.52 -39.76 -26.11
CA LYS A 517 2.30 -39.51 -25.34
C LYS A 517 1.86 -40.70 -24.49
N CYS A 518 2.80 -41.34 -23.80
CA CYS A 518 2.52 -42.38 -22.80
C CYS A 518 1.47 -41.93 -21.76
N LYS A 519 0.83 -42.92 -21.14
CA LYS A 519 -0.04 -42.76 -19.96
C LYS A 519 0.78 -42.57 -18.68
N ASP A 520 0.12 -42.16 -17.62
CA ASP A 520 0.74 -41.97 -16.29
C ASP A 520 1.32 -43.31 -15.77
N ASP A 521 0.55 -44.40 -15.84
CA ASP A 521 0.96 -45.72 -15.34
C ASP A 521 2.16 -46.29 -16.11
N GLU A 522 2.18 -46.12 -17.44
CA GLU A 522 3.31 -46.50 -18.31
C GLU A 522 4.59 -45.72 -17.95
N LEU A 523 4.44 -44.44 -17.58
CA LEU A 523 5.57 -43.62 -17.16
C LEU A 523 6.06 -43.98 -15.76
N ILE A 524 5.15 -44.29 -14.84
CA ILE A 524 5.50 -44.76 -13.48
C ILE A 524 6.37 -46.02 -13.57
N ILE A 525 5.98 -47.02 -14.38
CA ILE A 525 6.78 -48.25 -14.58
C ILE A 525 8.20 -47.92 -15.08
N ILE A 526 8.33 -47.05 -16.09
CA ILE A 526 9.64 -46.60 -16.61
C ILE A 526 10.49 -45.91 -15.54
N LEU A 527 9.85 -45.21 -14.59
CA LEU A 527 10.51 -44.51 -13.49
C LEU A 527 10.88 -45.45 -12.33
N GLU A 528 10.11 -46.51 -12.06
CA GLU A 528 10.43 -47.53 -11.05
C GLU A 528 11.67 -48.35 -11.42
N GLU A 529 11.99 -48.49 -12.71
CA GLU A 529 13.24 -49.08 -13.18
C GLU A 529 14.50 -48.19 -12.91
N ILE A 530 14.32 -46.92 -12.51
CA ILE A 530 15.44 -46.00 -12.26
C ILE A 530 15.89 -46.14 -10.80
N HIS A 531 17.00 -46.85 -10.60
CA HIS A 531 17.67 -47.17 -9.32
C HIS A 531 16.80 -48.02 -8.37
N GLN A 532 17.18 -49.31 -8.26
CA GLN A 532 16.66 -50.26 -7.25
C GLN A 532 17.63 -50.49 -6.07
N GLU A 533 18.80 -49.86 -6.07
CA GLU A 533 19.78 -50.05 -5.00
C GLU A 533 19.49 -49.12 -3.83
N GLU A 534 19.56 -49.68 -2.62
CA GLU A 534 19.13 -49.08 -1.34
C GLU A 534 17.62 -48.79 -1.22
N ALA A 535 16.83 -49.87 -1.18
CA ALA A 535 15.60 -49.86 -0.39
C ALA A 535 15.97 -49.55 1.08
N SER A 536 15.79 -48.31 1.49
CA SER A 536 15.99 -47.85 2.86
C SER A 536 15.13 -48.70 3.82
N THR A 537 15.68 -49.03 5.00
CA THR A 537 15.01 -49.85 6.02
C THR A 537 13.71 -49.24 6.56
N ASP A 538 13.45 -47.98 6.23
CA ASP A 538 12.43 -47.13 6.85
C ASP A 538 11.14 -47.02 6.01
N GLY A 539 11.08 -47.73 4.87
CA GLY A 539 9.85 -47.86 4.06
C GLY A 539 9.44 -46.60 3.29
N THR A 540 10.37 -45.66 3.06
CA THR A 540 10.11 -44.42 2.33
C THR A 540 10.08 -44.66 0.80
N THR A 541 9.00 -44.23 0.15
CA THR A 541 8.79 -44.43 -1.31
C THR A 541 9.56 -43.42 -2.18
N PHE A 542 10.16 -42.39 -1.58
CA PHE A 542 10.81 -41.28 -2.28
C PHE A 542 12.18 -41.69 -2.84
N CYS A 543 12.42 -41.39 -4.12
CA CYS A 543 13.67 -41.70 -4.82
C CYS A 543 14.15 -40.47 -5.60
N LEU A 544 15.23 -39.83 -5.13
CA LEU A 544 15.73 -38.58 -5.72
C LEU A 544 16.20 -38.75 -7.19
N PRO A 545 16.99 -39.78 -7.58
CA PRO A 545 17.39 -39.96 -8.98
C PRO A 545 16.21 -40.12 -9.94
N ARG A 546 15.16 -40.85 -9.52
CA ARG A 546 13.91 -41.03 -10.27
C ARG A 546 13.21 -39.70 -10.53
N LEU A 547 13.01 -38.91 -9.48
CA LEU A 547 12.38 -37.59 -9.57
C LEU A 547 13.22 -36.61 -10.41
N GLU A 548 14.54 -36.62 -10.25
CA GLU A 548 15.45 -35.75 -11.01
C GLU A 548 15.38 -36.05 -12.51
N VAL A 549 15.55 -37.32 -12.90
CA VAL A 549 15.48 -37.74 -14.31
C VAL A 549 14.13 -37.36 -14.91
N PHE A 550 13.03 -37.60 -14.20
CA PHE A 550 11.69 -37.24 -14.65
C PHE A 550 11.52 -35.73 -14.85
N LEU A 551 11.78 -34.93 -13.81
CA LEU A 551 11.45 -33.51 -13.79
C LEU A 551 12.38 -32.67 -14.69
N GLN A 552 13.68 -33.01 -14.76
CA GLN A 552 14.62 -32.44 -15.74
C GLN A 552 14.10 -32.67 -17.17
N SER A 553 13.74 -33.92 -17.50
CA SER A 553 13.27 -34.31 -18.83
C SER A 553 11.94 -33.63 -19.19
N LEU A 554 11.00 -33.56 -18.23
CA LEU A 554 9.70 -32.94 -18.41
C LEU A 554 9.81 -31.43 -18.69
N LEU A 555 10.58 -30.72 -17.87
CA LEU A 555 10.78 -29.27 -18.03
C LEU A 555 11.58 -28.94 -19.30
N PHE A 556 12.55 -29.80 -19.68
CA PHE A 556 13.27 -29.67 -20.95
C PHE A 556 12.35 -29.78 -22.17
N LEU A 557 11.42 -30.74 -22.18
CA LEU A 557 10.43 -30.84 -23.26
C LEU A 557 9.42 -29.69 -23.27
N ALA A 558 9.18 -29.07 -22.11
CA ALA A 558 8.21 -28.00 -21.94
C ALA A 558 8.79 -26.57 -22.05
N GLN A 559 10.09 -26.43 -22.32
CA GLN A 559 10.85 -25.16 -22.24
C GLN A 559 10.37 -24.01 -23.14
N LYS A 560 9.51 -24.28 -24.13
CA LYS A 560 9.16 -23.32 -25.21
C LYS A 560 8.38 -22.08 -24.72
N SER A 561 7.54 -22.21 -23.69
CA SER A 561 6.86 -21.08 -23.05
C SER A 561 6.24 -21.47 -21.71
N PHE A 562 5.84 -20.49 -20.89
CA PHE A 562 5.11 -20.73 -19.64
C PHE A 562 3.90 -21.66 -19.83
N SER A 563 3.13 -21.47 -20.91
CA SER A 563 1.98 -22.32 -21.23
C SER A 563 2.35 -23.78 -21.46
N HIS A 564 3.48 -24.06 -22.15
CA HIS A 564 3.95 -25.44 -22.35
C HIS A 564 4.33 -26.07 -21.01
N SER A 565 5.08 -25.36 -20.15
CA SER A 565 5.42 -25.82 -18.80
C SER A 565 4.18 -26.07 -17.94
N PHE A 566 3.18 -25.18 -17.97
CA PHE A 566 1.93 -25.36 -17.22
C PHE A 566 1.13 -26.57 -17.72
N SER A 567 1.05 -26.77 -19.04
CA SER A 567 0.38 -27.94 -19.64
C SER A 567 1.13 -29.24 -19.32
N ALA A 568 2.46 -29.21 -19.25
CA ALA A 568 3.28 -30.35 -18.86
C ALA A 568 3.07 -30.74 -17.39
N LEU A 569 3.11 -29.76 -16.47
CA LEU A 569 2.78 -29.97 -15.05
C LEU A 569 1.35 -30.51 -14.86
N TYR A 570 0.38 -30.02 -15.65
CA TYR A 570 -1.01 -30.47 -15.58
C TYR A 570 -1.18 -31.89 -16.11
N LYS A 571 -0.59 -32.20 -17.28
CA LYS A 571 -0.70 -33.53 -17.90
C LYS A 571 -0.16 -34.62 -16.97
N PHE A 572 1.01 -34.40 -16.37
CA PHE A 572 1.68 -35.41 -15.53
C PHE A 572 1.56 -35.11 -14.03
N HIS A 573 0.46 -34.45 -13.62
CA HIS A 573 0.23 -34.05 -12.22
C HIS A 573 0.26 -35.24 -11.24
N LYS A 574 -0.32 -36.38 -11.63
CA LYS A 574 -0.32 -37.61 -10.83
C LYS A 574 1.10 -38.15 -10.63
N VAL A 575 1.87 -38.28 -11.72
CA VAL A 575 3.25 -38.78 -11.69
C VAL A 575 4.15 -37.85 -10.87
N LEU A 576 3.96 -36.53 -10.96
CA LEU A 576 4.67 -35.56 -10.11
C LEU A 576 4.34 -35.70 -8.63
N LYS A 577 3.06 -35.85 -8.27
CA LYS A 577 2.64 -36.08 -6.87
C LYS A 577 3.19 -37.39 -6.32
N TRP A 578 3.23 -38.45 -7.12
CA TRP A 578 3.80 -39.74 -6.72
C TRP A 578 5.33 -39.70 -6.57
N ALA A 579 6.04 -39.15 -7.56
CA ALA A 579 7.51 -39.15 -7.57
C ALA A 579 8.14 -38.21 -6.53
N GLY A 580 7.40 -37.18 -6.10
CA GLY A 580 7.84 -36.20 -5.11
C GLY A 580 6.95 -36.15 -3.86
N ASP A 581 6.39 -37.28 -3.45
CA ASP A 581 5.61 -37.37 -2.21
C ASP A 581 6.47 -37.10 -0.95
N GLY A 582 5.81 -36.73 0.14
CA GLY A 582 6.46 -36.30 1.38
C GLY A 582 7.05 -34.88 1.33
N GLU A 583 7.67 -34.43 2.42
CA GLU A 583 8.29 -33.10 2.48
C GLU A 583 9.59 -33.02 1.68
N GLU A 584 10.42 -34.05 1.75
CA GLU A 584 11.69 -34.14 1.01
C GLU A 584 11.46 -34.13 -0.50
N GLY A 585 10.46 -34.88 -0.98
CA GLY A 585 10.07 -34.89 -2.40
C GLY A 585 9.64 -33.51 -2.91
N LYS A 586 8.86 -32.76 -2.12
CA LYS A 586 8.44 -31.38 -2.47
C LYS A 586 9.63 -30.42 -2.53
N ILE A 587 10.57 -30.51 -1.58
CA ILE A 587 11.79 -29.69 -1.57
C ILE A 587 12.72 -30.08 -2.73
N ALA A 588 12.78 -31.37 -3.08
CA ALA A 588 13.51 -31.87 -4.24
C ALA A 588 12.90 -31.36 -5.56
N ILE A 589 11.57 -31.38 -5.73
CA ILE A 589 10.89 -30.77 -6.89
C ILE A 589 11.34 -29.33 -7.11
N LEU A 590 11.34 -28.52 -6.05
CA LEU A 590 11.75 -27.11 -6.10
C LEU A 590 13.24 -26.96 -6.45
N SER A 591 14.09 -27.78 -5.84
CA SER A 591 15.55 -27.77 -6.05
C SER A 591 15.93 -28.17 -7.47
N ILE A 592 15.32 -29.24 -8.00
CA ILE A 592 15.53 -29.69 -9.39
C ILE A 592 15.00 -28.63 -10.37
N THR A 593 13.84 -28.02 -10.09
CA THR A 593 13.30 -26.93 -10.91
C THR A 593 14.25 -25.73 -10.94
N LYS A 594 14.90 -25.40 -9.81
CA LYS A 594 15.96 -24.39 -9.74
C LYS A 594 17.19 -24.76 -10.56
N ASP A 595 17.67 -25.99 -10.45
CA ASP A 595 18.85 -26.44 -11.20
C ASP A 595 18.58 -26.41 -12.73
N VAL A 596 17.34 -26.66 -13.18
CA VAL A 596 16.87 -26.49 -14.57
C VAL A 596 16.78 -25.01 -14.99
N TRP A 597 16.21 -24.14 -14.15
CA TRP A 597 15.82 -22.76 -14.52
C TRP A 597 16.62 -21.65 -13.82
N LYS A 598 17.82 -21.95 -13.30
CA LYS A 598 18.70 -20.99 -12.58
C LYS A 598 18.97 -19.67 -13.31
N ASN A 599 19.00 -19.69 -14.65
CA ASN A 599 19.21 -18.49 -15.48
C ASN A 599 17.90 -17.74 -15.81
N HIS A 600 16.72 -18.27 -15.44
CA HIS A 600 15.42 -17.68 -15.78
C HIS A 600 14.54 -17.49 -14.53
N PRO A 601 14.83 -16.50 -13.66
CA PRO A 601 14.08 -16.25 -12.42
C PRO A 601 12.57 -16.07 -12.62
N GLN A 602 12.14 -15.42 -13.70
CA GLN A 602 10.71 -15.26 -14.03
C GLN A 602 10.00 -16.61 -14.27
N MET A 603 10.68 -17.61 -14.84
CA MET A 603 10.14 -18.96 -14.95
C MET A 603 10.01 -19.60 -13.56
N MET A 604 10.99 -19.42 -12.68
CA MET A 604 10.90 -19.89 -11.28
C MET A 604 9.69 -19.29 -10.56
N LEU A 605 9.44 -17.98 -10.69
CA LEU A 605 8.26 -17.33 -10.09
C LEU A 605 6.95 -18.03 -10.49
N VAL A 606 6.76 -18.26 -11.79
CA VAL A 606 5.49 -18.77 -12.31
C VAL A 606 5.34 -20.28 -12.13
N LEU A 607 6.44 -21.05 -12.14
CA LEU A 607 6.40 -22.49 -11.84
C LEU A 607 6.09 -22.73 -10.36
N VAL A 608 6.73 -22.03 -9.43
CA VAL A 608 6.42 -22.16 -8.00
C VAL A 608 4.99 -21.69 -7.70
N ASP A 609 4.54 -20.57 -8.29
CA ASP A 609 3.14 -20.12 -8.20
C ASP A 609 2.16 -21.22 -8.63
N LYS A 610 2.44 -21.87 -9.77
CA LYS A 610 1.61 -22.92 -10.36
C LYS A 610 1.63 -24.22 -9.55
N MET A 611 2.81 -24.66 -9.08
CA MET A 611 2.98 -25.86 -8.26
C MET A 611 2.21 -25.76 -6.94
N ILE A 612 2.22 -24.60 -6.28
CA ILE A 612 1.38 -24.35 -5.08
C ILE A 612 -0.11 -24.46 -5.41
N ARG A 613 -0.59 -23.81 -6.49
CA ARG A 613 -2.02 -23.86 -6.88
C ARG A 613 -2.49 -25.26 -7.26
N MET A 614 -1.59 -26.10 -7.75
CA MET A 614 -1.87 -27.49 -8.10
C MET A 614 -1.61 -28.46 -6.94
N GLN A 615 -1.25 -27.96 -5.76
CA GLN A 615 -0.89 -28.76 -4.57
C GLN A 615 0.22 -29.78 -4.86
N ILE A 616 1.11 -29.49 -5.82
CA ILE A 616 2.32 -30.31 -6.08
C ILE A 616 3.31 -30.08 -4.94
N VAL A 617 3.39 -28.83 -4.47
CA VAL A 617 4.12 -28.43 -3.25
C VAL A 617 3.20 -27.57 -2.38
N ASP A 618 3.52 -27.47 -1.09
CA ASP A 618 2.84 -26.59 -0.15
C ASP A 618 3.69 -25.36 0.22
N CYS A 619 3.07 -24.37 0.85
CA CYS A 619 3.71 -23.12 1.24
C CYS A 619 4.89 -23.34 2.22
N ALA A 620 4.78 -24.33 3.11
CA ALA A 620 5.82 -24.66 4.09
C ALA A 620 7.07 -25.23 3.43
N SER A 621 6.90 -26.13 2.44
CA SER A 621 7.98 -26.70 1.63
C SER A 621 8.70 -25.61 0.83
N VAL A 622 7.96 -24.65 0.26
CA VAL A 622 8.54 -23.50 -0.44
C VAL A 622 9.34 -22.61 0.51
N ALA A 623 8.81 -22.28 1.69
CA ALA A 623 9.56 -21.52 2.69
C ALA A 623 10.86 -22.25 3.11
N LYS A 624 10.79 -23.55 3.43
CA LYS A 624 11.97 -24.37 3.78
C LYS A 624 13.00 -24.41 2.65
N TRP A 625 12.57 -24.51 1.39
CA TRP A 625 13.46 -24.50 0.23
C TRP A 625 14.16 -23.14 0.00
N LEU A 626 13.46 -22.01 0.17
CA LEU A 626 14.05 -20.68 0.01
C LEU A 626 15.19 -20.40 1.01
N PHE A 627 15.13 -20.99 2.21
CA PHE A 627 16.19 -20.95 3.22
C PHE A 627 17.20 -22.11 3.14
N SER A 628 17.13 -22.96 2.10
CA SER A 628 18.03 -24.11 1.96
C SER A 628 19.42 -23.72 1.42
N PRO A 629 20.48 -24.52 1.66
CA PRO A 629 21.81 -24.27 1.09
C PRO A 629 21.83 -24.15 -0.44
N LYS A 630 20.91 -24.83 -1.14
CA LYS A 630 20.72 -24.74 -2.60
C LYS A 630 20.34 -23.34 -3.10
N MET A 631 19.85 -22.47 -2.20
CA MET A 631 19.45 -21.10 -2.47
C MET A 631 20.42 -20.05 -1.92
N ALA A 632 21.51 -20.44 -1.25
CA ALA A 632 22.42 -19.52 -0.57
C ALA A 632 22.99 -18.40 -1.48
N ASP A 633 23.48 -18.78 -2.67
CA ASP A 633 24.04 -17.84 -3.66
C ASP A 633 23.00 -16.84 -4.20
N ASP A 634 21.75 -17.29 -4.30
CA ASP A 634 20.63 -16.49 -4.82
C ASP A 634 19.87 -15.75 -3.71
N PHE A 635 20.13 -16.03 -2.43
CA PHE A 635 19.25 -15.67 -1.30
C PHE A 635 18.95 -14.17 -1.19
N THR A 636 19.91 -13.31 -1.51
CA THR A 636 19.71 -11.86 -1.46
C THR A 636 18.96 -11.30 -2.69
N ARG A 637 18.76 -12.09 -3.76
CA ARG A 637 18.17 -11.65 -5.03
C ARG A 637 16.69 -11.41 -4.93
N LEU A 638 16.20 -10.40 -5.66
CA LEU A 638 14.81 -9.94 -5.60
C LEU A 638 13.80 -11.07 -5.80
N TYR A 639 14.06 -11.96 -6.78
CA TYR A 639 13.12 -13.02 -7.13
C TYR A 639 12.86 -14.04 -6.01
N VAL A 640 13.81 -14.27 -5.10
CA VAL A 640 13.64 -15.16 -3.94
C VAL A 640 12.52 -14.63 -3.03
N TRP A 641 12.54 -13.32 -2.79
CA TRP A 641 11.55 -12.62 -1.97
C TRP A 641 10.23 -12.43 -2.73
N GLU A 642 10.25 -12.23 -4.05
CA GLU A 642 9.04 -12.31 -4.88
C GLU A 642 8.30 -13.66 -4.70
N ILE A 643 9.02 -14.80 -4.64
CA ILE A 643 8.43 -16.11 -4.35
C ILE A 643 7.90 -16.15 -2.91
N MET A 644 8.69 -15.71 -1.92
CA MET A 644 8.29 -15.71 -0.50
C MET A 644 6.98 -14.94 -0.29
N HIS A 645 6.91 -13.67 -0.71
CA HIS A 645 5.72 -12.84 -0.53
C HIS A 645 4.54 -13.32 -1.40
N SER A 646 4.79 -13.92 -2.59
CA SER A 646 3.71 -14.56 -3.38
C SER A 646 3.12 -15.77 -2.66
N THR A 647 3.97 -16.59 -2.03
CA THR A 647 3.59 -17.77 -1.25
C THR A 647 2.74 -17.38 -0.05
N ILE A 648 3.19 -16.41 0.75
CA ILE A 648 2.43 -15.91 1.91
C ILE A 648 1.10 -15.28 1.47
N ARG A 649 1.08 -14.46 0.41
CA ARG A 649 -0.17 -13.88 -0.11
C ARG A 649 -1.18 -14.92 -0.57
N LYS A 650 -0.75 -16.07 -1.10
CA LYS A 650 -1.66 -17.19 -1.43
C LYS A 650 -2.27 -17.79 -0.17
N MET A 651 -1.45 -18.02 0.86
CA MET A 651 -1.91 -18.56 2.14
C MET A 651 -2.92 -17.61 2.80
N ASN A 652 -2.61 -16.32 2.86
CA ASN A 652 -3.50 -15.31 3.43
C ASN A 652 -4.82 -15.21 2.65
N LYS A 653 -4.78 -15.23 1.31
CA LYS A 653 -6.01 -15.25 0.49
C LYS A 653 -6.81 -16.54 0.61
N HIS A 654 -6.18 -17.67 0.93
CA HIS A 654 -6.91 -18.92 1.19
C HIS A 654 -7.71 -18.83 2.48
N VAL A 655 -7.09 -18.35 3.57
CA VAL A 655 -7.75 -18.13 4.87
C VAL A 655 -8.86 -17.09 4.72
N GLN A 656 -8.57 -15.91 4.16
CA GLN A 656 -9.56 -14.84 3.94
C GLN A 656 -10.77 -15.31 3.14
N LYS A 657 -10.56 -16.16 2.12
CA LYS A 657 -11.66 -16.72 1.34
C LYS A 657 -12.57 -17.60 2.22
N LEU A 658 -12.00 -18.47 3.06
CA LEU A 658 -12.76 -19.31 3.98
C LEU A 658 -13.46 -18.48 5.08
N GLU A 659 -12.81 -17.43 5.60
CA GLU A 659 -13.42 -16.48 6.56
C GLU A 659 -14.68 -15.82 5.98
N VAL A 660 -14.62 -15.37 4.72
CA VAL A 660 -15.76 -14.77 4.00
C VAL A 660 -16.85 -15.79 3.71
N GLU A 661 -16.52 -16.96 3.14
CA GLU A 661 -17.49 -18.02 2.84
C GLU A 661 -18.24 -18.46 4.11
N LEU A 662 -17.53 -18.65 5.23
CA LEU A 662 -18.12 -19.01 6.53
C LEU A 662 -19.05 -17.91 7.08
N THR A 663 -18.67 -16.64 6.95
CA THR A 663 -19.48 -15.50 7.38
C THR A 663 -20.77 -15.39 6.56
N GLU A 664 -20.68 -15.59 5.23
CA GLU A 664 -21.86 -15.63 4.36
C GLU A 664 -22.80 -16.78 4.70
N MET A 665 -22.29 -17.98 4.98
CA MET A 665 -23.14 -19.12 5.36
C MET A 665 -23.83 -18.90 6.70
N ARG A 666 -23.12 -18.36 7.71
CA ARG A 666 -23.71 -17.98 9.00
C ARG A 666 -24.82 -16.94 8.83
N GLY A 667 -24.59 -15.92 8.00
CA GLY A 667 -25.61 -14.90 7.68
C GLY A 667 -26.86 -15.51 7.01
N LYS A 668 -26.67 -16.43 6.05
CA LYS A 668 -27.78 -17.15 5.38
C LYS A 668 -28.57 -18.01 6.36
N SER A 669 -27.90 -18.75 7.25
CA SER A 669 -28.55 -19.56 8.31
C SER A 669 -29.37 -18.70 9.28
N GLN A 670 -28.82 -17.59 9.79
CA GLN A 670 -29.56 -16.67 10.69
C GLN A 670 -30.79 -16.02 10.03
N ILE A 671 -30.73 -15.76 8.71
CA ILE A 671 -31.89 -15.25 7.96
C ILE A 671 -32.95 -16.34 7.79
N SER A 672 -32.56 -17.60 7.59
CA SER A 672 -33.47 -18.75 7.53
C SER A 672 -34.17 -18.97 8.87
N GLU A 673 -33.43 -18.95 9.98
CA GLU A 673 -33.97 -19.13 11.33
C GLU A 673 -35.02 -18.06 11.65
N LYS A 674 -34.67 -16.77 11.52
CA LYS A 674 -35.63 -15.67 11.78
C LYS A 674 -36.88 -15.74 10.91
N LYS A 675 -36.75 -16.07 9.62
CA LYS A 675 -37.91 -16.21 8.73
C LYS A 675 -38.74 -17.47 8.98
N SER A 676 -38.22 -18.46 9.71
CA SER A 676 -38.98 -19.64 10.12
C SER A 676 -39.82 -19.42 11.38
N GLU A 677 -39.56 -18.34 12.13
CA GLU A 677 -40.36 -17.94 13.29
C GLU A 677 -41.57 -17.07 12.91
N ASP A 678 -41.59 -16.47 11.70
CA ASP A 678 -42.52 -15.39 11.35
C ASP A 678 -43.80 -15.79 10.56
N GLU A 679 -43.86 -16.88 9.74
CA GLU A 679 -45.12 -17.25 9.02
C GLU A 679 -45.18 -18.69 8.43
N GLU A 680 -46.41 -19.25 8.28
CA GLU A 680 -46.70 -20.68 7.97
C GLU A 680 -46.70 -21.09 6.47
N ASP A 681 -46.05 -20.35 5.57
CA ASP A 681 -46.30 -20.49 4.13
C ASP A 681 -45.52 -21.65 3.43
N ASP A 682 -46.23 -22.60 2.83
CA ASP A 682 -45.69 -23.86 2.30
C ASP A 682 -44.67 -23.66 1.15
N ILE A 683 -44.72 -22.51 0.47
CA ILE A 683 -43.81 -22.11 -0.61
C ILE A 683 -42.38 -21.85 -0.08
N MET A 684 -42.23 -21.42 1.19
CA MET A 684 -40.92 -21.13 1.80
C MET A 684 -40.14 -22.39 2.21
N ARG A 685 -40.81 -23.56 2.32
CA ARG A 685 -40.11 -24.84 2.58
C ARG A 685 -39.07 -25.14 1.49
N THR A 686 -39.31 -24.73 0.24
CA THR A 686 -38.36 -24.93 -0.86
C THR A 686 -37.10 -24.06 -0.74
N TYR A 687 -37.18 -22.89 -0.11
CA TYR A 687 -36.01 -22.05 0.17
C TYR A 687 -35.15 -22.61 1.32
N ASN A 688 -35.79 -23.15 2.38
CA ASN A 688 -35.07 -23.76 3.51
C ASN A 688 -34.25 -25.01 3.12
N ILE A 689 -34.57 -25.70 2.02
CA ILE A 689 -33.80 -26.86 1.53
C ILE A 689 -32.37 -26.46 1.07
N PHE A 690 -32.15 -25.19 0.70
CA PHE A 690 -30.84 -24.66 0.28
C PHE A 690 -30.11 -23.85 1.36
N ALA A 691 -30.66 -23.77 2.58
CA ALA A 691 -29.95 -23.19 3.71
C ALA A 691 -28.78 -24.11 4.12
N PRO A 692 -27.57 -23.58 4.39
CA PRO A 692 -26.46 -24.40 4.87
C PRO A 692 -26.83 -25.00 6.23
N ASN A 693 -26.81 -26.32 6.32
CA ASN A 693 -27.12 -27.02 7.57
C ASN A 693 -25.96 -26.91 8.57
N GLN A 694 -26.20 -27.29 9.83
CA GLN A 694 -25.20 -27.20 10.89
C GLN A 694 -23.94 -28.03 10.61
N THR A 695 -24.06 -29.16 9.89
CA THR A 695 -22.90 -29.99 9.51
C THR A 695 -22.03 -29.36 8.41
N ASP A 696 -22.62 -28.62 7.47
CA ASP A 696 -21.88 -27.85 6.46
C ASP A 696 -21.15 -26.66 7.11
N LEU A 697 -21.80 -25.97 8.04
CA LEU A 697 -21.18 -24.93 8.86
C LEU A 697 -20.00 -25.46 9.70
N GLN A 698 -20.16 -26.62 10.35
CA GLN A 698 -19.06 -27.24 11.10
C GLN A 698 -17.91 -27.65 10.18
N ARG A 699 -18.19 -28.33 9.07
CA ARG A 699 -17.17 -28.73 8.08
C ARG A 699 -16.37 -27.54 7.55
N MET A 700 -17.01 -26.40 7.35
CA MET A 700 -16.36 -25.18 6.86
C MET A 700 -15.60 -24.44 7.97
N GLN A 701 -16.05 -24.52 9.22
CA GLN A 701 -15.26 -24.12 10.39
C GLN A 701 -13.99 -24.97 10.52
N ASP A 702 -14.09 -26.30 10.44
CA ASP A 702 -12.96 -27.22 10.51
C ASP A 702 -11.91 -26.93 9.40
N GLN A 703 -12.38 -26.61 8.18
CA GLN A 703 -11.50 -26.19 7.08
C GLN A 703 -10.81 -24.85 7.35
N LEU A 704 -11.52 -23.88 7.92
CA LEU A 704 -10.95 -22.58 8.30
C LEU A 704 -9.91 -22.74 9.43
N ASP A 705 -10.15 -23.60 10.41
CA ASP A 705 -9.22 -23.85 11.51
C ASP A 705 -7.97 -24.59 11.03
N ALA A 706 -8.12 -25.56 10.12
CA ALA A 706 -6.99 -26.18 9.44
C ALA A 706 -6.16 -25.17 8.64
N ALA A 707 -6.80 -24.30 7.85
CA ALA A 707 -6.11 -23.26 7.06
C ALA A 707 -5.43 -22.20 7.94
N ASN A 708 -6.04 -21.81 9.07
CA ASN A 708 -5.42 -20.97 10.10
C ASN A 708 -4.19 -21.65 10.73
N GLY A 709 -4.28 -22.96 10.98
CA GLY A 709 -3.15 -23.78 11.44
C GLY A 709 -1.98 -23.79 10.45
N GLU A 710 -2.27 -23.99 9.16
CA GLU A 710 -1.26 -23.91 8.08
C GLU A 710 -0.65 -22.52 7.93
N GLN A 711 -1.46 -21.46 8.00
CA GLN A 711 -1.00 -20.07 7.96
C GLN A 711 -0.06 -19.76 9.13
N LYS A 712 -0.47 -20.12 10.36
CA LYS A 712 0.36 -19.97 11.56
C LYS A 712 1.67 -20.75 11.43
N LYS A 713 1.61 -22.01 10.98
CA LYS A 713 2.80 -22.86 10.75
C LYS A 713 3.75 -22.26 9.71
N LEU A 714 3.23 -21.66 8.64
CA LEU A 714 4.04 -20.99 7.62
C LEU A 714 4.86 -19.83 8.22
N PHE A 715 4.22 -18.93 8.97
CA PHE A 715 4.93 -17.81 9.61
C PHE A 715 5.94 -18.31 10.66
N LEU A 716 5.59 -19.30 11.48
CA LEU A 716 6.53 -19.89 12.45
C LEU A 716 7.78 -20.46 11.76
N ILE A 717 7.62 -21.18 10.64
CA ILE A 717 8.75 -21.70 9.85
C ILE A 717 9.61 -20.56 9.31
N ILE A 718 9.01 -19.50 8.76
CA ILE A 718 9.75 -18.36 8.19
C ILE A 718 10.57 -17.66 9.28
N PHE A 719 9.94 -17.31 10.41
CA PHE A 719 10.63 -16.63 11.51
C PHE A 719 11.70 -17.52 12.17
N GLN A 720 11.43 -18.81 12.40
CA GLN A 720 12.43 -19.75 12.91
C GLN A 720 13.64 -19.85 11.98
N ARG A 721 13.44 -19.89 10.65
CA ARG A 721 14.55 -19.92 9.68
C ARG A 721 15.35 -18.62 9.67
N PHE A 722 14.71 -17.45 9.75
CA PHE A 722 15.40 -16.17 9.91
C PHE A 722 16.26 -16.13 11.18
N ILE A 723 15.68 -16.48 12.34
CA ILE A 723 16.39 -16.53 13.62
C ILE A 723 17.61 -17.46 13.51
N MET A 724 17.43 -18.65 12.94
CA MET A 724 18.51 -19.63 12.77
C MET A 724 19.68 -19.09 11.95
N ILE A 725 19.43 -18.51 10.76
CA ILE A 725 20.52 -18.02 9.88
C ILE A 725 21.16 -16.72 10.38
N LEU A 726 20.39 -15.85 11.03
CA LEU A 726 20.90 -14.61 11.61
C LEU A 726 21.78 -14.93 12.83
N SER A 727 21.33 -15.79 13.74
CA SER A 727 22.11 -16.21 14.89
C SER A 727 23.40 -16.95 14.49
N ASP A 728 23.34 -17.87 13.51
CA ASP A 728 24.54 -18.54 12.97
C ASP A 728 25.56 -17.53 12.43
N HIS A 729 25.11 -16.56 11.61
CA HIS A 729 25.98 -15.51 11.10
C HIS A 729 26.61 -14.66 12.21
N LEU A 730 25.82 -14.25 13.21
CA LEU A 730 26.28 -13.43 14.32
C LEU A 730 27.33 -14.17 15.17
N VAL A 731 27.06 -15.43 15.55
CA VAL A 731 27.99 -16.30 16.30
C VAL A 731 29.27 -16.56 15.50
N ARG A 732 29.15 -16.80 14.19
CA ARG A 732 30.31 -16.99 13.30
C ARG A 732 31.16 -15.73 13.18
N CYS A 733 30.55 -14.55 13.08
CA CYS A 733 31.28 -13.28 13.03
C CYS A 733 31.97 -12.95 14.35
N GLU A 734 31.33 -13.22 15.49
CA GLU A 734 31.94 -13.10 16.82
C GLU A 734 33.13 -14.06 16.98
N SER A 735 32.94 -15.35 16.66
CA SER A 735 33.99 -16.38 16.71
C SER A 735 35.20 -16.03 15.84
N ASN A 736 34.96 -15.50 14.64
CA ASN A 736 36.00 -15.13 13.68
C ASN A 736 36.55 -13.70 13.88
N LYS A 737 36.01 -12.93 14.84
CA LYS A 737 36.32 -11.50 15.08
C LYS A 737 36.16 -10.63 13.83
N THR A 738 35.14 -10.91 13.02
CA THR A 738 34.81 -10.14 11.80
C THR A 738 33.61 -9.24 12.01
N ALA A 739 33.51 -8.17 11.22
CA ALA A 739 32.37 -7.26 11.28
C ALA A 739 31.07 -7.97 10.85
N PHE A 740 30.09 -8.07 11.75
CA PHE A 740 28.79 -8.70 11.45
C PHE A 740 27.95 -7.91 10.44
N ASN A 741 28.16 -6.59 10.31
CA ASN A 741 27.35 -5.69 9.50
C ASN A 741 27.71 -5.77 7.99
N SER A 742 27.69 -6.98 7.44
CA SER A 742 27.93 -7.28 6.02
C SER A 742 26.71 -6.92 5.15
N PRO A 743 26.87 -6.78 3.82
CA PRO A 743 25.74 -6.57 2.91
C PRO A 743 24.70 -7.71 2.99
N TRP A 744 25.15 -8.96 3.16
CA TRP A 744 24.28 -10.11 3.40
C TRP A 744 23.46 -9.96 4.70
N TYR A 745 24.09 -9.51 5.79
CA TYR A 745 23.39 -9.31 7.06
C TYR A 745 22.34 -8.19 6.95
N ARG A 746 22.70 -7.04 6.37
CA ARG A 746 21.77 -5.92 6.13
C ARG A 746 20.57 -6.34 5.30
N ASN A 747 20.80 -7.07 4.21
CA ASN A 747 19.73 -7.62 3.40
C ASN A 747 18.84 -8.56 4.24
N THR A 748 19.43 -9.56 4.92
CA THR A 748 18.69 -10.59 5.67
C THR A 748 17.85 -10.01 6.81
N ILE A 749 18.41 -9.08 7.60
CA ILE A 749 17.67 -8.46 8.72
C ILE A 749 16.54 -7.54 8.23
N GLN A 750 16.74 -6.83 7.11
CA GLN A 750 15.68 -6.02 6.50
C GLN A 750 14.63 -6.87 5.77
N ARG A 751 14.95 -8.08 5.31
CA ARG A 751 13.95 -9.05 4.80
C ARG A 751 13.11 -9.66 5.93
N LEU A 752 13.66 -9.83 7.13
CA LEU A 752 12.87 -10.15 8.32
C LEU A 752 11.89 -9.01 8.65
N GLN A 753 12.36 -7.76 8.64
CA GLN A 753 11.53 -6.56 8.78
C GLN A 753 10.43 -6.48 7.71
N GLU A 754 10.74 -6.75 6.44
CA GLU A 754 9.78 -6.73 5.34
C GLU A 754 8.62 -7.73 5.53
N ILE A 755 8.88 -8.92 6.08
CA ILE A 755 7.83 -9.90 6.39
C ILE A 755 6.86 -9.37 7.44
N PHE A 756 7.36 -8.68 8.46
CA PHE A 756 6.52 -7.99 9.45
C PHE A 756 5.75 -6.81 8.84
N LEU A 757 6.40 -5.98 8.01
CA LEU A 757 5.78 -4.83 7.35
C LEU A 757 4.63 -5.24 6.42
N LEU A 758 4.89 -6.15 5.48
CA LEU A 758 3.94 -6.48 4.41
C LEU A 758 2.83 -7.45 4.82
N HIS A 759 2.92 -8.09 6.00
CA HIS A 759 1.92 -9.02 6.51
C HIS A 759 1.44 -8.70 7.93
N LYS A 760 1.63 -7.44 8.37
CA LYS A 760 1.39 -6.92 9.72
C LYS A 760 0.08 -7.44 10.37
N ASP A 761 -1.04 -7.38 9.64
CA ASP A 761 -2.37 -7.72 10.16
C ASP A 761 -2.51 -9.23 10.43
N THR A 762 -1.82 -10.06 9.64
CA THR A 762 -1.79 -11.51 9.86
C THR A 762 -0.82 -11.88 10.98
N VAL A 763 0.36 -11.25 11.04
CA VAL A 763 1.34 -11.51 12.10
C VAL A 763 0.81 -11.05 13.47
N LYS A 764 0.04 -9.95 13.53
CA LYS A 764 -0.62 -9.46 14.75
C LYS A 764 -1.55 -10.53 15.37
N LYS A 765 -2.27 -11.32 14.56
CA LYS A 765 -3.10 -12.46 15.06
C LYS A 765 -2.29 -13.50 15.86
N TYR A 766 -0.98 -13.59 15.65
CA TYR A 766 -0.11 -14.59 16.28
C TYR A 766 0.93 -14.01 17.24
N MET A 767 0.87 -12.71 17.54
CA MET A 767 1.89 -11.96 18.27
C MET A 767 2.29 -12.63 19.60
N ALA A 768 1.31 -13.03 20.42
CA ALA A 768 1.55 -13.73 21.68
C ALA A 768 2.21 -15.13 21.51
N THR A 769 2.03 -15.80 20.37
CA THR A 769 2.79 -17.04 20.09
C THR A 769 4.23 -16.71 19.68
N MET A 770 4.43 -15.65 18.89
CA MET A 770 5.75 -15.24 18.41
C MET A 770 6.64 -14.78 19.58
N GLU A 771 6.10 -13.99 20.50
CA GLU A 771 6.78 -13.50 21.70
C GLU A 771 7.18 -14.64 22.66
N ASN A 772 6.26 -15.57 22.92
CA ASN A 772 6.52 -16.67 23.87
C ASN A 772 7.40 -17.81 23.32
N LEU A 773 7.46 -18.02 21.99
CA LEU A 773 8.14 -19.19 21.40
C LEU A 773 9.35 -18.88 20.50
N LEU A 774 9.45 -17.68 19.93
CA LEU A 774 10.49 -17.34 18.95
C LEU A 774 11.30 -16.09 19.32
N PHE A 775 10.64 -15.02 19.74
CA PHE A 775 11.26 -13.72 20.06
C PHE A 775 11.34 -13.50 21.57
N THR A 776 11.88 -14.50 22.28
CA THR A 776 12.09 -14.47 23.73
C THR A 776 13.24 -13.53 24.10
N MET A 777 13.40 -13.22 25.41
CA MET A 777 14.46 -12.33 25.88
C MET A 777 15.88 -12.92 25.73
N ASP A 778 16.01 -14.24 25.51
CA ASP A 778 17.28 -14.92 25.29
C ASP A 778 17.79 -14.78 23.84
N LEU A 779 16.94 -14.29 22.92
CA LEU A 779 17.31 -14.04 21.53
C LEU A 779 18.24 -12.83 21.43
N ASP A 780 19.21 -12.90 20.50
CA ASP A 780 20.14 -11.79 20.21
C ASP A 780 19.39 -10.46 20.03
N THR A 781 19.85 -9.43 20.74
CA THR A 781 19.17 -8.13 20.82
C THR A 781 18.98 -7.46 19.46
N ARG A 782 19.82 -7.77 18.47
CA ARG A 782 19.75 -7.24 17.09
C ARG A 782 18.67 -7.89 16.24
N ILE A 783 18.24 -9.11 16.60
CA ILE A 783 17.11 -9.81 15.97
C ILE A 783 15.83 -9.48 16.73
N LEU A 784 15.89 -9.49 18.07
CA LEU A 784 14.78 -9.14 18.95
C LEU A 784 14.32 -7.68 18.79
N SER A 785 15.23 -6.76 18.45
CA SER A 785 14.88 -5.36 18.16
C SER A 785 13.89 -5.23 17.00
N VAL A 786 14.01 -6.03 15.94
CA VAL A 786 13.09 -6.01 14.79
C VAL A 786 11.66 -6.37 15.23
N PHE A 787 11.51 -7.32 16.15
CA PHE A 787 10.19 -7.67 16.71
C PHE A 787 9.64 -6.59 17.65
N LYS A 788 10.48 -5.99 18.51
CA LYS A 788 10.07 -4.85 19.37
C LYS A 788 9.66 -3.62 18.55
N GLN A 789 10.41 -3.33 17.50
CA GLN A 789 10.10 -2.29 16.53
C GLN A 789 8.77 -2.56 15.80
N PHE A 790 8.54 -3.79 15.31
CA PHE A 790 7.23 -4.20 14.79
C PHE A 790 6.11 -3.98 15.81
N ALA A 791 6.31 -4.36 17.07
CA ALA A 791 5.32 -4.18 18.13
C ALA A 791 4.93 -2.70 18.32
N SER A 792 5.89 -1.78 18.29
CA SER A 792 5.64 -0.32 18.37
C SER A 792 4.91 0.28 17.15
N VAL A 793 4.78 -0.45 16.04
CA VAL A 793 3.96 -0.05 14.88
C VAL A 793 2.50 -0.51 15.00
N VAL A 794 2.26 -1.64 15.65
CA VAL A 794 0.94 -2.31 15.67
C VAL A 794 0.15 -2.13 16.97
N ASN A 795 0.77 -1.56 18.02
CA ASN A 795 0.17 -1.25 19.31
C ASN A 795 0.12 0.28 19.52
#